data_AF-A0A1I2YYQ0-F1
#
_entry.id   AF-A0A1I2YYQ0-F1
#
_cell.length_a   1.000
_cell.length_b   1.000
_cell.length_c   1.000
_cell.angle_alpha   90.00
_cell.angle_beta   90.00
_cell.angle_gamma   90.00
#
_symmetry.space_group_name_H-M   'P 1'
#
loop_
_entity.id
_entity.type
_entity.pdbx_description
1 polymer ?
#
loop_
_entity_poly.entity_id
_entity_poly.type
_entity_poly.pdbx_seq_one_letter_code
_entity_poly.pdbx_strand_id
1 'polypeptide(L)'
;MSNDDLAGRRARLTPEQRHRLAQRLASGGALAGGEPTIPRRESLQPPLVSYAQQRHWFLWQLEPLSTAYHLSGALRLVGKLDVEALRSSFDALVMRHESLRTIFRANAEGMAEQVIEAAQPLVIPLIDLDGLPYAQRAARANEEINALNAMPFDLTNGPLLRVLLIRVAPEEHLLAVVMHHIVTDDWSKRIIINEFAAQYRARLQGQAPSLPVLPIQYADYAVWQRRWLEAGEKDRQLAYWRGQLGEDHPVLQLPADHPRPSITSYRAAHHSFVLPAPLVAGLQRQAQRQGATFFMALLTGFQALLHRYTGQDDIRVGVPIANRHRIEVESIVGFFVNTQVLRNRIHSRASLKVLLDQTREAALGAQAHQDLPFEQLVEALQPERNLNQNPLFQVMYNHLREDHRPLEQLPGLTLGSYEVGDQAAQFELTLDTTEHGDGQVSALFSYAAELFEPDTIRRLAGHYLHLLEQLAAHPERSLADIDLLSEAERAELKVWGINEHRYSNTEPVHHLIERQVESCPDATALIFDNFEMSYAELNQRANRLAHRLISLGVKPDMKVGIAVERSIDMIVGLLGVLKAGGAYVPLDPEYPPERLKYMVEDSAIGMLLTQSHIRASIPCPPGCEALELDRVDVSSETASNPQVCMHPDSLAYVIYTSGSTGKPKGVGLSHRALAEHAQAAVGFFRLNASDRMLLFSTINFDGFVEQLFPPLCAGAGIVLRGPALWDSETFYRELVTRRISVVDLTTAYWMLLVQDFARRGLQDYGLLRQVHAGGEAMSPEGLKAWRDAGLGGITLLNTYGPTEAAVTATALNCSHYSNDDMPAQVSIGAPLAARNIYLLDSNLVPVPPGVAGELCIGGDLLARGYLNRPGLTAERFIADPFNERGGRLYCTGDLARWRADGQIEYLGRMDHQVKIRGFRIELGEIEAQLLLQREIREAIVIAQEGPSGARLVAYVAPHPGSRADVGALREALGRALPDYMVPSTIVVLESLPLNPNGKVDRKALPEPDFVSTSHYEAPQGEVEEALAGAWREVLGIAQVGRHDNFFELGGHSLAILQVQQKLQQALSVSLPLRLYFENPLLKDIAAAVHERRPFAEQNDEYDELSGMVELLDLMES
;
A
#
# COMPACT_ATOMS: atom_id res chain seq x y z
N MET A 1 -2.72 25.71 29.27
CA MET A 1 -3.82 25.25 30.14
C MET A 1 -4.97 24.88 29.23
N SER A 2 -5.45 23.63 29.23
CA SER A 2 -6.63 23.29 28.42
C SER A 2 -7.86 24.01 28.99
N ASN A 3 -8.85 24.30 28.13
CA ASN A 3 -10.10 24.90 28.58
C ASN A 3 -10.83 24.00 29.59
N ASP A 4 -10.60 22.68 29.59
CA ASP A 4 -11.15 21.77 30.62
C ASP A 4 -10.55 22.00 32.01
N ASP A 5 -9.28 22.37 32.11
CA ASP A 5 -8.65 22.68 33.40
C ASP A 5 -9.07 24.07 33.91
N LEU A 6 -9.31 25.03 32.99
CA LEU A 6 -9.86 26.36 33.32
C LEU A 6 -11.35 26.33 33.66
N ALA A 7 -12.18 25.65 32.87
CA ALA A 7 -13.60 25.46 33.09
C ALA A 7 -13.83 24.59 34.34
N GLY A 8 -13.04 23.52 34.52
CA GLY A 8 -13.08 22.69 35.72
C GLY A 8 -12.68 23.43 37.00
N ARG A 9 -11.69 24.34 36.95
CA ARG A 9 -11.34 25.21 38.08
C ARG A 9 -12.37 26.32 38.30
N ARG A 10 -12.92 26.92 37.24
CA ARG A 10 -14.03 27.91 37.32
C ARG A 10 -15.32 27.28 37.86
N ALA A 11 -15.61 26.03 37.53
CA ALA A 11 -16.76 25.28 38.02
C ALA A 11 -16.69 25.02 39.54
N ARG A 12 -15.47 24.92 40.10
CA ARG A 12 -15.26 24.82 41.56
C ARG A 12 -15.38 26.15 42.30
N LEU A 13 -15.42 27.28 41.59
CA LEU A 13 -15.64 28.59 42.19
C LEU A 13 -17.10 28.74 42.60
N THR A 14 -17.34 29.29 43.80
CA THR A 14 -18.69 29.68 44.23
C THR A 14 -19.25 30.77 43.32
N PRO A 15 -20.58 30.95 43.24
CA PRO A 15 -21.21 32.00 42.42
C PRO A 15 -20.60 33.40 42.67
N GLU A 16 -20.26 33.71 43.92
CA GLU A 16 -19.63 34.97 44.34
C GLU A 16 -18.18 35.10 43.85
N GLN A 17 -17.42 34.00 43.83
CA GLN A 17 -16.06 33.97 43.31
C GLN A 17 -16.03 34.11 41.78
N ARG A 18 -17.01 33.50 41.08
CA ARG A 18 -17.19 33.68 39.63
C ARG A 18 -17.53 35.13 39.29
N HIS A 19 -18.41 35.75 40.09
CA HIS A 19 -18.77 37.15 39.92
C HIS A 19 -17.57 38.10 40.14
N ARG A 20 -16.74 37.86 41.17
CA ARG A 20 -15.50 38.64 41.40
C ARG A 20 -14.45 38.43 40.31
N LEU A 21 -14.34 37.22 39.77
CA LEU A 21 -13.43 36.93 38.66
C LEU A 21 -13.86 37.67 37.39
N ALA A 22 -15.17 37.67 37.08
CA ALA A 22 -15.74 38.43 35.97
C ALA A 22 -15.53 39.94 36.14
N GLN A 23 -15.73 40.49 37.34
CA GLN A 23 -15.45 41.91 37.63
C GLN A 23 -13.95 42.26 37.51
N ARG A 24 -13.04 41.36 37.87
CA ARG A 24 -11.58 41.56 37.71
C ARG A 24 -11.12 41.49 36.26
N LEU A 25 -11.71 40.60 35.46
CA LEU A 25 -11.47 40.54 34.02
C LEU A 25 -12.01 41.78 33.29
N ALA A 26 -13.12 42.35 33.77
CA ALA A 26 -13.68 43.59 33.24
C ALA A 26 -12.92 44.87 33.68
N SER A 27 -12.17 44.83 34.79
CA SER A 27 -11.44 45.99 35.34
C SER A 27 -9.93 45.98 35.05
N GLY A 28 -9.37 44.87 34.56
CA GLY A 28 -8.00 44.77 34.07
C GLY A 28 -7.88 45.25 32.63
N GLY A 29 -7.78 46.56 32.43
CA GLY A 29 -7.64 47.16 31.09
C GLY A 29 -6.35 46.76 30.38
N ALA A 30 -6.43 45.74 29.52
CA ALA A 30 -5.60 45.52 28.34
C ALA A 30 -6.17 44.33 27.54
N LEU A 31 -7.07 44.59 26.59
CA LEU A 31 -7.42 43.83 25.37
C LEU A 31 -8.74 44.42 24.83
N ALA A 32 -8.64 45.54 24.11
CA ALA A 32 -9.75 46.08 23.33
C ALA A 32 -9.90 45.24 22.05
N GLY A 33 -10.72 44.21 22.14
CA GLY A 33 -11.05 43.24 21.09
C GLY A 33 -11.90 42.12 21.67
N GLY A 34 -12.92 42.47 22.46
CA GLY A 34 -13.81 41.50 23.07
C GLY A 34 -14.70 40.86 22.02
N GLU A 35 -14.71 39.54 21.96
CA GLU A 35 -15.63 38.78 21.11
C GLU A 35 -17.09 39.18 21.37
N PRO A 36 -17.92 39.35 20.33
CA PRO A 36 -19.30 39.76 20.50
C PRO A 36 -20.11 38.70 21.28
N THR A 37 -20.93 39.16 22.24
CA THR A 37 -21.88 38.31 23.00
C THR A 37 -22.90 37.65 22.08
N ILE A 38 -23.32 36.42 22.39
CA ILE A 38 -24.33 35.70 21.61
C ILE A 38 -25.73 36.26 21.96
N PRO A 39 -26.41 36.98 21.04
CA PRO A 39 -27.75 37.49 21.31
C PRO A 39 -28.78 36.37 21.21
N ARG A 40 -29.84 36.45 22.01
CA ARG A 40 -31.02 35.60 21.83
C ARG A 40 -31.75 36.02 20.55
N ARG A 41 -32.18 35.07 19.72
CA ARG A 41 -32.85 35.38 18.44
C ARG A 41 -34.16 36.14 18.67
N GLU A 42 -34.41 37.17 17.86
CA GLU A 42 -35.66 37.95 17.86
C GLU A 42 -36.64 37.51 16.76
N SER A 43 -36.19 36.70 15.78
CA SER A 43 -36.96 36.33 14.58
C SER A 43 -37.82 35.08 14.76
N LEU A 44 -38.97 35.06 14.07
CA LEU A 44 -39.90 33.93 13.95
C LEU A 44 -39.58 33.01 12.74
N GLN A 45 -38.60 33.36 11.89
CA GLN A 45 -38.19 32.50 10.77
C GLN A 45 -37.34 31.31 11.27
N PRO A 46 -37.43 30.13 10.63
CA PRO A 46 -36.58 28.99 10.94
C PRO A 46 -35.09 29.38 10.92
N PRO A 47 -34.33 29.15 12.01
CA PRO A 47 -32.92 29.51 12.04
C PRO A 47 -32.10 28.60 11.13
N LEU A 48 -31.09 29.18 10.48
CA LEU A 48 -30.08 28.42 9.74
C LEU A 48 -29.39 27.42 10.67
N VAL A 49 -28.98 26.28 10.11
CA VAL A 49 -28.14 25.30 10.81
C VAL A 49 -26.73 25.84 11.02
N SER A 50 -26.02 25.38 12.06
CA SER A 50 -24.58 25.62 12.18
C SER A 50 -23.82 24.95 11.02
N TYR A 51 -22.57 25.32 10.74
CA TYR A 51 -21.77 24.63 9.72
C TYR A 51 -21.60 23.14 10.03
N ALA A 52 -21.47 22.80 11.31
CA ALA A 52 -21.34 21.42 11.77
C ALA A 52 -22.64 20.62 11.53
N GLN A 53 -23.80 21.21 11.81
CA GLN A 53 -25.10 20.60 11.48
C GLN A 53 -25.34 20.49 9.98
N GLN A 54 -24.92 21.48 9.18
CA GLN A 54 -25.02 21.44 7.71
C GLN A 54 -24.30 20.22 7.13
N ARG A 55 -23.11 19.89 7.67
CA ARG A 55 -22.38 18.68 7.32
C ARG A 55 -23.17 17.41 7.63
N HIS A 56 -23.65 17.26 8.87
CA HIS A 56 -24.38 16.06 9.27
C HIS A 56 -25.68 15.89 8.47
N TRP A 57 -26.34 16.99 8.12
CA TRP A 57 -27.48 16.98 7.22
C TRP A 57 -27.08 16.43 5.84
N PHE A 58 -25.99 16.92 5.25
CA PHE A 58 -25.48 16.42 3.97
C PHE A 58 -25.10 14.93 4.03
N LEU A 59 -24.38 14.49 5.06
CA LEU A 59 -24.01 13.09 5.26
C LEU A 59 -25.23 12.18 5.41
N TRP A 60 -26.25 12.64 6.14
CA TRP A 60 -27.52 11.94 6.24
C TRP A 60 -28.26 11.88 4.90
N GLN A 61 -28.22 12.93 4.06
CA GLN A 61 -28.82 12.89 2.72
C GLN A 61 -28.11 11.89 1.79
N LEU A 62 -26.79 11.70 1.95
CA LEU A 62 -26.03 10.71 1.20
C LEU A 62 -26.39 9.28 1.62
N GLU A 63 -26.47 9.03 2.93
CA GLU A 63 -26.78 7.70 3.49
C GLU A 63 -27.84 7.79 4.60
N PRO A 64 -29.14 7.93 4.28
CA PRO A 64 -30.19 8.14 5.29
C PRO A 64 -30.39 6.97 6.26
N LEU A 65 -29.91 5.78 5.88
CA LEU A 65 -30.00 4.56 6.68
C LEU A 65 -28.75 4.31 7.54
N SER A 66 -27.73 5.18 7.46
CA SER A 66 -26.49 5.02 8.22
C SER A 66 -26.72 5.25 9.72
N THR A 67 -26.12 4.39 10.54
CA THR A 67 -26.14 4.51 12.01
C THR A 67 -24.83 5.05 12.58
N ALA A 68 -23.87 5.42 11.71
CA ALA A 68 -22.52 5.85 12.08
C ALA A 68 -22.49 7.07 13.01
N TYR A 69 -23.56 7.88 13.02
CA TYR A 69 -23.70 9.10 13.83
C TYR A 69 -24.70 8.95 14.98
N HIS A 70 -24.96 7.72 15.44
CA HIS A 70 -25.73 7.47 16.65
C HIS A 70 -24.83 7.61 17.89
N LEU A 71 -25.27 8.44 18.83
CA LEU A 71 -24.71 8.53 20.17
C LEU A 71 -25.56 7.67 21.10
N SER A 72 -25.10 6.45 21.38
CA SER A 72 -25.79 5.50 22.25
C SER A 72 -25.10 5.30 23.59
N GLY A 73 -25.87 4.86 24.58
CA GLY A 73 -25.38 4.43 25.88
C GLY A 73 -26.45 3.65 26.64
N ALA A 74 -26.03 2.71 27.48
CA ALA A 74 -26.92 1.94 28.32
C ALA A 74 -26.44 1.90 29.78
N LEU A 75 -27.39 1.99 30.70
CA LEU A 75 -27.16 1.93 32.14
C LEU A 75 -27.96 0.79 32.75
N ARG A 76 -27.32 0.03 33.62
CA ARG A 76 -27.96 -0.92 34.52
C ARG A 76 -28.38 -0.19 35.80
N LEU A 77 -29.65 -0.29 36.16
CA LEU A 77 -30.28 0.34 37.31
C LEU A 77 -30.77 -0.76 38.27
N VAL A 78 -30.17 -0.83 39.46
CA VAL A 78 -30.52 -1.82 40.50
C VAL A 78 -31.13 -1.11 41.70
N GLY A 79 -32.39 -1.43 42.02
CA GLY A 79 -33.16 -0.88 43.13
C GLY A 79 -34.60 -0.52 42.75
N LYS A 80 -35.27 0.24 43.62
CA LYS A 80 -36.68 0.62 43.45
C LYS A 80 -36.83 1.81 42.52
N LEU A 81 -36.87 1.54 41.21
CA LEU A 81 -37.05 2.56 40.18
C LEU A 81 -38.49 3.10 40.14
N ASP A 82 -38.66 4.40 40.33
CA ASP A 82 -39.90 5.11 39.98
C ASP A 82 -39.91 5.45 38.48
N VAL A 83 -40.70 4.69 37.72
CA VAL A 83 -40.79 4.83 36.25
C VAL A 83 -41.45 6.14 35.83
N GLU A 84 -42.39 6.65 36.63
CA GLU A 84 -43.10 7.89 36.30
C GLU A 84 -42.20 9.11 36.53
N ALA A 85 -41.44 9.11 37.62
CA ALA A 85 -40.41 10.11 37.86
C ALA A 85 -39.33 10.08 36.76
N LEU A 86 -38.97 8.90 36.24
CA LEU A 86 -38.03 8.76 35.12
C LEU A 86 -38.59 9.39 33.83
N ARG A 87 -39.82 9.02 33.45
CA ARG A 87 -40.50 9.57 32.26
C ARG A 87 -40.63 11.08 32.34
N SER A 88 -41.18 11.57 33.45
CA SER A 88 -41.35 13.00 33.68
C SER A 88 -40.01 13.78 33.71
N SER A 89 -38.90 13.13 34.03
CA SER A 89 -37.56 13.75 33.99
C SER A 89 -37.05 13.94 32.56
N PHE A 90 -37.27 12.95 31.68
CA PHE A 90 -36.98 13.11 30.25
C PHE A 90 -37.88 14.14 29.58
N ASP A 91 -39.16 14.19 29.93
CA ASP A 91 -40.09 15.22 29.41
C ASP A 91 -39.60 16.63 29.74
N ALA A 92 -39.07 16.84 30.96
CA ALA A 92 -38.51 18.12 31.35
C ALA A 92 -37.20 18.46 30.61
N LEU A 93 -36.39 17.47 30.24
CA LEU A 93 -35.20 17.69 29.41
C LEU A 93 -35.59 18.13 28.00
N VAL A 94 -36.54 17.45 27.36
CA VAL A 94 -37.07 17.79 26.04
C VAL A 94 -37.73 19.17 26.04
N MET A 95 -38.43 19.52 27.11
CA MET A 95 -39.03 20.86 27.28
C MET A 95 -37.96 21.96 27.42
N ARG A 96 -36.89 21.70 28.18
CA ARG A 96 -35.86 22.68 28.53
C ARG A 96 -34.88 22.96 27.38
N HIS A 97 -34.53 21.95 26.59
CA HIS A 97 -33.52 22.05 25.53
C HIS A 97 -34.17 21.99 24.14
N GLU A 98 -34.11 23.10 23.40
CA GLU A 98 -34.67 23.17 22.03
C GLU A 98 -34.08 22.12 21.08
N SER A 99 -32.80 21.81 21.23
CA SER A 99 -32.09 20.86 20.37
C SER A 99 -32.73 19.47 20.37
N LEU A 100 -33.26 19.01 21.50
CA LEU A 100 -33.88 17.67 21.62
C LEU A 100 -35.25 17.55 20.91
N ARG A 101 -35.83 18.68 20.50
CA ARG A 101 -37.11 18.79 19.76
C ARG A 101 -36.93 19.53 18.43
N THR A 102 -35.72 19.52 17.90
CA THR A 102 -35.39 20.13 16.61
C THR A 102 -35.37 19.06 15.52
N ILE A 103 -36.04 19.34 14.42
CA ILE A 103 -35.97 18.60 13.15
C ILE A 103 -35.35 19.51 12.07
N PHE A 104 -34.96 18.92 10.94
CA PHE A 104 -34.25 19.62 9.87
C PHE A 104 -35.04 19.53 8.56
N ARG A 105 -35.11 20.63 7.82
CA ARG A 105 -35.77 20.69 6.51
C ARG A 105 -34.92 21.45 5.51
N ALA A 106 -35.00 21.08 4.25
CA ALA A 106 -34.45 21.88 3.17
C ALA A 106 -35.36 23.09 2.91
N ASN A 107 -34.76 24.26 2.76
CA ASN A 107 -35.44 25.49 2.37
C ASN A 107 -35.60 25.58 0.84
N ALA A 108 -36.14 26.69 0.34
CA ALA A 108 -36.39 26.88 -1.10
C ALA A 108 -35.12 26.82 -1.96
N GLU A 109 -33.96 27.15 -1.40
CA GLU A 109 -32.65 27.09 -2.04
C GLU A 109 -31.93 25.75 -1.79
N GLY A 110 -32.58 24.77 -1.13
CA GLY A 110 -32.01 23.46 -0.82
C GLY A 110 -31.07 23.44 0.41
N MET A 111 -30.94 24.54 1.14
CA MET A 111 -30.15 24.63 2.37
C MET A 111 -30.92 24.12 3.59
N ALA A 112 -30.24 23.51 4.55
CA ALA A 112 -30.88 23.02 5.76
C ALA A 112 -31.24 24.15 6.75
N GLU A 113 -32.45 24.08 7.28
CA GLU A 113 -32.98 24.93 8.34
C GLU A 113 -33.44 24.09 9.53
N GLN A 114 -33.34 24.69 10.73
CA GLN A 114 -33.80 24.07 11.96
C GLN A 114 -35.28 24.42 12.19
N VAL A 115 -36.12 23.41 12.38
CA VAL A 115 -37.51 23.58 12.81
C VAL A 115 -37.63 23.08 14.23
N ILE A 116 -37.93 24.00 15.15
CA ILE A 116 -38.00 23.71 16.58
C ILE A 116 -39.47 23.45 16.92
N GLU A 117 -39.82 22.18 17.14
CA GLU A 117 -41.20 21.78 17.39
C GLU A 117 -41.66 22.10 18.81
N ALA A 118 -42.98 22.17 19.04
CA ALA A 118 -43.51 22.30 20.39
C ALA A 118 -43.12 21.07 21.23
N ALA A 119 -42.82 21.27 22.51
CA ALA A 119 -42.44 20.16 23.40
C ALA A 119 -43.63 19.19 23.57
N GLN A 120 -43.40 17.92 23.24
CA GLN A 120 -44.34 16.81 23.46
C GLN A 120 -43.74 15.81 24.45
N PRO A 121 -44.56 15.05 25.20
CA PRO A 121 -44.07 13.98 26.08
C PRO A 121 -43.28 12.93 25.28
N LEU A 122 -42.13 12.52 25.81
CA LEU A 122 -41.27 11.52 25.19
C LEU A 122 -41.85 10.13 25.38
N VAL A 123 -42.00 9.38 24.29
CA VAL A 123 -42.43 7.98 24.37
C VAL A 123 -41.25 7.12 24.86
N ILE A 124 -41.39 6.52 26.05
CA ILE A 124 -40.42 5.58 26.62
C ILE A 124 -41.09 4.19 26.76
N PRO A 125 -40.86 3.28 25.80
CA PRO A 125 -41.31 1.90 25.90
C PRO A 125 -40.72 1.22 27.13
N LEU A 126 -41.55 0.43 27.81
CA LEU A 126 -41.14 -0.47 28.89
C LEU A 126 -41.28 -1.90 28.40
N ILE A 127 -40.15 -2.59 28.20
CA ILE A 127 -40.12 -4.02 27.85
C ILE A 127 -39.92 -4.81 29.14
N ASP A 128 -40.85 -5.72 29.43
CA ASP A 128 -40.78 -6.56 30.62
C ASP A 128 -40.25 -7.96 30.28
N LEU A 129 -39.05 -8.27 30.76
CA LEU A 129 -38.39 -9.55 30.58
C LEU A 129 -38.47 -10.43 31.83
N ASP A 130 -39.12 -9.99 32.90
CA ASP A 130 -39.21 -10.75 34.15
C ASP A 130 -39.97 -12.09 33.97
N GLY A 131 -40.83 -12.18 32.95
CA GLY A 131 -41.52 -13.42 32.59
C GLY A 131 -40.65 -14.45 31.86
N LEU A 132 -39.45 -14.09 31.40
CA LEU A 132 -38.56 -15.00 30.66
C LEU A 132 -37.65 -15.82 31.60
N PRO A 133 -37.18 -17.01 31.18
CA PRO A 133 -36.15 -17.75 31.91
C PRO A 133 -34.88 -16.90 32.10
N TYR A 134 -34.30 -16.91 33.29
CA TYR A 134 -33.13 -16.07 33.65
C TYR A 134 -32.00 -16.12 32.61
N ALA A 135 -31.68 -17.32 32.10
CA ALA A 135 -30.64 -17.52 31.09
C ALA A 135 -30.89 -16.81 29.75
N GLN A 136 -32.13 -16.45 29.43
CA GLN A 136 -32.52 -15.81 28.17
C GLN A 136 -32.67 -14.28 28.30
N ARG A 137 -32.81 -13.75 29.53
CA ARG A 137 -33.11 -12.33 29.76
C ARG A 137 -32.00 -11.42 29.25
N ALA A 138 -30.74 -11.77 29.48
CA ALA A 138 -29.59 -10.97 29.04
C ALA A 138 -29.46 -10.93 27.51
N ALA A 139 -29.62 -12.08 26.84
CA ALA A 139 -29.58 -12.14 25.37
C ALA A 139 -30.72 -11.31 24.76
N ARG A 140 -31.95 -11.45 25.28
CA ARG A 140 -33.08 -10.65 24.80
C ARG A 140 -32.90 -9.16 25.06
N ALA A 141 -32.39 -8.77 26.23
CA ALA A 141 -32.08 -7.38 26.52
C ALA A 141 -31.07 -6.79 25.52
N ASN A 142 -30.01 -7.53 25.18
CA ASN A 142 -29.03 -7.14 24.17
C ASN A 142 -29.68 -6.99 22.78
N GLU A 143 -30.54 -7.91 22.37
CA GLU A 143 -31.28 -7.81 21.10
C GLU A 143 -32.10 -6.52 21.02
N GLU A 144 -32.84 -6.17 22.07
CA GLU A 144 -33.67 -4.96 22.09
C GLU A 144 -32.82 -3.67 22.05
N ILE A 145 -31.72 -3.64 22.80
CA ILE A 145 -30.78 -2.50 22.80
C ILE A 145 -30.12 -2.37 21.42
N ASN A 146 -29.68 -3.48 20.81
CA ASN A 146 -29.08 -3.48 19.49
C ASN A 146 -30.08 -3.07 18.41
N ALA A 147 -31.34 -3.53 18.48
CA ALA A 147 -32.40 -3.12 17.58
C ALA A 147 -32.67 -1.61 17.68
N LEU A 148 -32.66 -1.05 18.89
CA LEU A 148 -32.79 0.39 19.12
C LEU A 148 -31.64 1.18 18.46
N ASN A 149 -30.40 0.68 18.57
CA ASN A 149 -29.21 1.30 17.97
C ASN A 149 -29.15 1.17 16.45
N ALA A 150 -29.62 0.05 15.91
CA ALA A 150 -29.59 -0.25 14.48
C ALA A 150 -30.69 0.50 13.70
N MET A 151 -31.75 0.95 14.37
CA MET A 151 -32.84 1.69 13.73
C MET A 151 -32.36 3.11 13.34
N PRO A 152 -32.34 3.49 12.04
CA PRO A 152 -31.88 4.81 11.60
C PRO A 152 -32.79 5.95 12.09
N PHE A 153 -32.23 7.17 12.22
CA PHE A 153 -33.01 8.37 12.49
C PHE A 153 -33.49 9.05 11.19
N ASP A 154 -34.73 9.53 11.20
CA ASP A 154 -35.24 10.46 10.21
C ASP A 154 -35.09 11.91 10.72
N LEU A 155 -34.15 12.66 10.14
CA LEU A 155 -33.87 14.04 10.54
C LEU A 155 -35.01 15.02 10.23
N THR A 156 -35.95 14.63 9.36
CA THR A 156 -37.06 15.49 8.93
C THR A 156 -38.31 15.37 9.79
N ASN A 157 -38.50 14.19 10.42
CA ASN A 157 -39.71 13.89 11.17
C ASN A 157 -39.45 13.67 12.67
N GLY A 158 -38.21 13.33 13.08
CA GLY A 158 -37.86 13.12 14.48
C GLY A 158 -38.68 12.02 15.18
N PRO A 159 -38.65 11.94 16.52
CA PRO A 159 -37.72 12.65 17.42
C PRO A 159 -36.28 12.15 17.26
N LEU A 160 -35.30 13.01 17.54
CA LEU A 160 -33.85 12.70 17.43
C LEU A 160 -33.23 12.21 18.74
N LEU A 161 -34.09 11.78 19.66
CA LEU A 161 -33.79 11.14 20.94
C LEU A 161 -34.75 9.96 21.09
N ARG A 162 -34.21 8.78 21.41
CA ARG A 162 -34.97 7.58 21.74
C ARG A 162 -34.48 7.03 23.07
N VAL A 163 -35.43 6.59 23.89
CA VAL A 163 -35.16 6.02 25.22
C VAL A 163 -35.96 4.74 25.36
N LEU A 164 -35.29 3.69 25.81
CA LEU A 164 -35.88 2.38 26.07
C LEU A 164 -35.60 1.98 27.52
N LEU A 165 -36.65 1.56 28.21
CA LEU A 165 -36.53 0.96 29.54
C LEU A 165 -36.84 -0.53 29.45
N ILE A 166 -35.94 -1.36 29.94
CA ILE A 166 -36.10 -2.82 29.99
C ILE A 166 -36.12 -3.24 31.45
N ARG A 167 -37.16 -3.93 31.90
CA ARG A 167 -37.20 -4.56 33.23
C ARG A 167 -36.69 -5.99 33.12
N VAL A 168 -35.52 -6.26 33.71
CA VAL A 168 -34.88 -7.58 33.72
C VAL A 168 -35.30 -8.41 34.94
N ALA A 169 -35.58 -7.73 36.06
CA ALA A 169 -36.16 -8.29 37.27
C ALA A 169 -36.93 -7.19 38.03
N PRO A 170 -37.71 -7.50 39.10
CA PRO A 170 -38.54 -6.49 39.79
C PRO A 170 -37.79 -5.22 40.25
N GLU A 171 -36.52 -5.37 40.65
CA GLU A 171 -35.64 -4.27 41.07
C GLU A 171 -34.43 -4.11 40.14
N GLU A 172 -34.48 -4.63 38.92
CA GLU A 172 -33.38 -4.54 37.97
C GLU A 172 -33.87 -4.10 36.59
N HIS A 173 -33.35 -2.96 36.13
CA HIS A 173 -33.72 -2.36 34.86
C HIS A 173 -32.48 -2.02 34.04
N LEU A 174 -32.63 -1.99 32.72
CA LEU A 174 -31.66 -1.39 31.80
C LEU A 174 -32.31 -0.17 31.14
N LEU A 175 -31.61 0.94 31.14
CA LEU A 175 -32.00 2.18 30.48
C LEU A 175 -31.06 2.41 29.30
N ALA A 176 -31.57 2.25 28.08
CA ALA A 176 -30.84 2.55 26.86
C ALA A 176 -31.30 3.90 26.28
N VAL A 177 -30.33 4.74 25.89
CA VAL A 177 -30.57 6.07 25.31
C VAL A 177 -29.78 6.16 24.01
N VAL A 178 -30.46 6.58 22.94
CA VAL A 178 -29.84 6.77 21.62
C VAL A 178 -30.25 8.14 21.10
N MET A 179 -29.27 8.93 20.67
CA MET A 179 -29.47 10.29 20.13
C MET A 179 -28.73 10.43 18.81
N HIS A 180 -29.22 11.28 17.91
CA HIS A 180 -28.46 11.63 16.71
C HIS A 180 -27.41 12.71 17.02
N HIS A 181 -26.19 12.57 16.48
CA HIS A 181 -25.08 13.49 16.73
C HIS A 181 -25.35 14.93 16.24
N ILE A 182 -26.29 15.13 15.30
CA ILE A 182 -26.66 16.47 14.81
C ILE A 182 -27.31 17.38 15.88
N VAL A 183 -27.91 16.79 16.92
CA VAL A 183 -28.59 17.52 18.01
C VAL A 183 -27.86 17.41 19.35
N THR A 184 -26.85 16.55 19.47
CA THR A 184 -26.12 16.30 20.72
C THR A 184 -24.65 15.97 20.46
N ASP A 185 -23.82 16.12 21.49
CA ASP A 185 -22.42 15.69 21.51
C ASP A 185 -22.09 15.04 22.87
N ASP A 186 -20.87 14.52 23.04
CA ASP A 186 -20.47 13.87 24.30
C ASP A 186 -20.50 14.85 25.50
N TRP A 187 -20.23 16.13 25.27
CA TRP A 187 -20.42 17.15 26.31
C TRP A 187 -21.89 17.30 26.71
N SER A 188 -22.80 17.27 25.73
CA SER A 188 -24.24 17.30 25.93
C SER A 188 -24.72 16.07 26.69
N LYS A 189 -24.14 14.87 26.46
CA LYS A 189 -24.46 13.68 27.26
C LYS A 189 -24.26 13.96 28.75
N ARG A 190 -23.15 14.59 29.14
CA ARG A 190 -22.90 14.96 30.55
C ARG A 190 -23.93 15.96 31.09
N ILE A 191 -24.33 16.95 30.29
CA ILE A 191 -25.39 17.90 30.68
C ILE A 191 -26.72 17.17 30.89
N ILE A 192 -27.10 16.32 29.93
CA ILE A 192 -28.33 15.52 29.96
C ILE A 192 -28.35 14.62 31.19
N ILE A 193 -27.25 13.93 31.47
CA ILE A 193 -27.09 13.07 32.66
C ILE A 193 -27.25 13.87 33.96
N ASN A 194 -26.56 15.00 34.08
CA ASN A 194 -26.60 15.82 35.29
C ASN A 194 -27.99 16.39 35.56
N GLU A 195 -28.61 16.94 34.51
CA GLU A 195 -29.95 17.50 34.60
C GLU A 195 -30.99 16.41 34.81
N PHE A 196 -30.89 15.25 34.14
CA PHE A 196 -31.74 14.07 34.41
C PHE A 196 -31.71 13.69 35.89
N ALA A 197 -30.50 13.55 36.47
CA ALA A 197 -30.35 13.17 37.87
C ALA A 197 -30.91 14.22 38.84
N ALA A 198 -30.82 15.51 38.51
CA ALA A 198 -31.44 16.58 39.29
C ALA A 198 -32.97 16.57 39.19
N GLN A 199 -33.50 16.36 37.99
CA GLN A 199 -34.93 16.28 37.69
C GLN A 199 -35.59 15.08 38.37
N TYR A 200 -34.92 13.92 38.37
CA TYR A 200 -35.39 12.69 38.99
C TYR A 200 -35.46 12.83 40.51
N ARG A 201 -34.38 13.34 41.14
CA ARG A 201 -34.32 13.61 42.58
C ARG A 201 -35.43 14.54 43.06
N ALA A 202 -35.63 15.65 42.34
CA ALA A 202 -36.66 16.62 42.68
C ALA A 202 -38.06 15.98 42.65
N ARG A 203 -38.34 15.16 41.62
CA ARG A 203 -39.64 14.45 41.48
C ARG A 203 -39.89 13.43 42.57
N LEU A 204 -38.90 12.62 42.92
CA LEU A 204 -39.01 11.68 44.04
C LEU A 204 -39.35 12.39 45.37
N GLN A 205 -38.91 13.64 45.53
CA GLN A 205 -39.15 14.45 46.73
C GLN A 205 -40.40 15.34 46.63
N GLY A 206 -41.12 15.32 45.50
CA GLY A 206 -42.25 16.23 45.24
C GLY A 206 -41.85 17.71 45.17
N GLN A 207 -40.60 18.01 44.78
CA GLN A 207 -40.03 19.36 44.71
C GLN A 207 -39.81 19.80 43.25
N ALA A 208 -39.67 21.11 43.05
CA ALA A 208 -39.22 21.67 41.79
C ALA A 208 -37.69 21.55 41.64
N PRO A 209 -37.16 21.19 40.45
CA PRO A 209 -35.73 21.13 40.19
C PRO A 209 -35.09 22.53 40.28
N SER A 210 -33.93 22.65 40.94
CA SER A 210 -33.16 23.89 40.98
C SER A 210 -32.13 23.91 39.84
N LEU A 211 -32.55 24.30 38.64
CA LEU A 211 -31.66 24.46 37.48
C LEU A 211 -31.57 25.92 37.05
N PRO A 212 -30.36 26.43 36.71
CA PRO A 212 -30.21 27.79 36.18
C PRO A 212 -31.03 28.01 34.90
N VAL A 213 -31.48 29.25 34.67
CA VAL A 213 -32.11 29.63 33.39
C VAL A 213 -31.05 29.60 32.28
N LEU A 214 -31.41 29.01 31.13
CA LEU A 214 -30.55 29.02 29.94
C LEU A 214 -30.66 30.40 29.26
N PRO A 215 -29.55 31.17 29.14
CA PRO A 215 -29.60 32.52 28.57
C PRO A 215 -29.84 32.52 27.06
N ILE A 216 -29.42 31.45 26.38
CA ILE A 216 -29.53 31.20 24.95
C ILE A 216 -29.83 29.72 24.69
N GLN A 217 -30.20 29.37 23.46
CA GLN A 217 -30.42 28.01 22.96
C GLN A 217 -29.46 27.73 21.78
N TYR A 218 -29.34 26.46 21.36
CA TYR A 218 -28.38 26.08 20.32
C TYR A 218 -28.59 26.82 18.99
N ALA A 219 -29.84 27.03 18.59
CA ALA A 219 -30.15 27.78 17.37
C ALA A 219 -29.73 29.26 17.44
N ASP A 220 -29.66 29.86 18.64
CA ASP A 220 -29.09 31.22 18.80
C ASP A 220 -27.59 31.22 18.50
N TYR A 221 -26.88 30.20 19.00
CA TYR A 221 -25.46 29.98 18.70
C TYR A 221 -25.22 29.73 17.20
N ALA A 222 -26.05 28.91 16.55
CA ALA A 222 -25.89 28.59 15.12
C ALA A 222 -25.95 29.85 14.23
N VAL A 223 -26.91 30.74 14.49
CA VAL A 223 -27.05 32.01 13.76
C VAL A 223 -25.90 32.96 14.07
N TRP A 224 -25.50 33.07 15.34
CA TRP A 224 -24.37 33.89 15.74
C TRP A 224 -23.06 33.41 15.10
N GLN A 225 -22.80 32.09 15.09
CA GLN A 225 -21.60 31.49 14.54
C GLN A 225 -21.42 31.85 13.07
N ARG A 226 -22.47 31.71 12.25
CA ARG A 226 -22.44 32.09 10.83
C ARG A 226 -22.06 33.55 10.65
N ARG A 227 -22.79 34.46 11.30
CA ARG A 227 -22.57 35.90 11.18
C ARG A 227 -21.17 36.32 11.62
N TRP A 228 -20.68 35.73 12.70
CA TRP A 228 -19.35 36.05 13.23
C TRP A 228 -18.24 35.55 12.31
N LEU A 229 -18.37 34.33 11.78
CA LEU A 229 -17.41 33.79 10.81
C LEU A 229 -17.42 34.58 9.49
N GLU A 230 -18.60 34.91 8.96
CA GLU A 230 -18.77 35.71 7.73
C GLU A 230 -18.29 37.17 7.89
N ALA A 231 -18.21 37.69 9.12
CA ALA A 231 -17.69 39.03 9.40
C ALA A 231 -16.15 39.15 9.34
N GLY A 232 -15.46 38.12 8.83
CA GLY A 232 -14.02 38.12 8.57
C GLY A 232 -13.20 37.15 9.45
N GLU A 233 -13.79 36.59 10.50
CA GLU A 233 -13.09 35.62 11.36
C GLU A 233 -12.76 34.31 10.61
N LYS A 234 -13.63 33.90 9.68
CA LYS A 234 -13.39 32.74 8.80
C LYS A 234 -12.06 32.90 8.06
N ASP A 235 -11.83 34.04 7.41
CA ASP A 235 -10.63 34.26 6.60
C ASP A 235 -9.35 34.30 7.46
N ARG A 236 -9.43 34.90 8.65
CA ARG A 236 -8.32 34.94 9.62
C ARG A 236 -7.89 33.53 10.04
N GLN A 237 -8.85 32.70 10.44
CA GLN A 237 -8.55 31.33 10.86
C GLN A 237 -8.15 30.44 9.67
N LEU A 238 -8.75 30.63 8.50
CA LEU A 238 -8.39 29.89 7.30
C LEU A 238 -6.95 30.18 6.84
N ALA A 239 -6.49 31.43 6.93
CA ALA A 239 -5.11 31.79 6.64
C ALA A 239 -4.11 31.04 7.53
N TYR A 240 -4.41 30.90 8.82
CA TYR A 240 -3.60 30.10 9.75
C TYR A 240 -3.56 28.63 9.33
N TRP A 241 -4.72 28.02 9.09
CA TRP A 241 -4.79 26.59 8.77
C TRP A 241 -4.14 26.24 7.43
N ARG A 242 -4.28 27.10 6.41
CA ARG A 242 -3.54 26.96 5.15
C ARG A 242 -2.03 27.04 5.35
N GLY A 243 -1.57 28.00 6.16
CA GLY A 243 -0.16 28.09 6.52
C GLY A 243 0.36 26.86 7.27
N GLN A 244 -0.46 26.26 8.13
CA GLN A 244 -0.08 25.08 8.92
C GLN A 244 -0.15 23.76 8.16
N LEU A 245 -1.11 23.57 7.26
CA LEU A 245 -1.28 22.30 6.53
C LEU A 245 -0.55 22.30 5.18
N GLY A 246 -0.34 23.48 4.58
CA GLY A 246 0.20 23.62 3.24
C GLY A 246 -0.75 23.12 2.15
N GLU A 247 -0.25 23.00 0.93
CA GLU A 247 -1.02 22.53 -0.24
C GLU A 247 -0.98 21.00 -0.39
N ASP A 248 0.11 20.36 0.08
CA ASP A 248 0.26 18.91 0.01
C ASP A 248 -0.54 18.23 1.13
N HIS A 249 -1.27 17.17 0.79
CA HIS A 249 -2.12 16.42 1.73
C HIS A 249 -1.84 14.91 1.65
N PRO A 250 -0.66 14.46 2.11
CA PRO A 250 -0.28 13.06 2.02
C PRO A 250 -1.18 12.18 2.89
N VAL A 251 -1.55 11.02 2.36
CA VAL A 251 -2.27 9.98 3.08
C VAL A 251 -1.29 9.20 3.94
N LEU A 252 -1.62 9.03 5.22
CA LEU A 252 -0.87 8.19 6.15
C LEU A 252 -1.03 6.71 5.78
N GLN A 253 0.07 6.04 5.48
CA GLN A 253 0.11 4.64 5.06
C GLN A 253 0.28 3.73 6.28
N LEU A 254 -0.82 3.49 6.99
CA LEU A 254 -0.78 2.54 8.12
C LEU A 254 -0.39 1.14 7.62
N PRO A 255 0.53 0.45 8.32
CA PRO A 255 0.93 -0.93 8.00
C PRO A 255 -0.18 -1.91 8.38
N ALA A 256 -1.23 -1.95 7.55
CA ALA A 256 -2.33 -2.90 7.68
C ALA A 256 -1.85 -4.31 7.35
N ASP A 257 -2.40 -5.31 8.04
CA ASP A 257 -2.11 -6.73 7.81
C ASP A 257 -2.78 -7.23 6.51
N HIS A 258 -3.92 -6.62 6.15
CA HIS A 258 -4.75 -6.98 5.00
C HIS A 258 -4.88 -5.83 3.98
N PRO A 259 -5.16 -6.14 2.70
CA PRO A 259 -5.42 -5.12 1.69
C PRO A 259 -6.69 -4.32 2.02
N ARG A 260 -6.69 -3.03 1.71
CA ARG A 260 -7.87 -2.17 1.90
C ARG A 260 -8.96 -2.53 0.88
N PRO A 261 -10.19 -2.87 1.31
CA PRO A 261 -11.31 -3.16 0.40
C PRO A 261 -11.80 -1.91 -0.33
N SER A 262 -12.47 -2.12 -1.47
CA SER A 262 -13.00 -1.04 -2.31
C SER A 262 -14.25 -0.35 -1.77
N ILE A 263 -14.94 -0.94 -0.78
CA ILE A 263 -16.13 -0.39 -0.11
C ILE A 263 -15.88 -0.39 1.40
N THR A 264 -15.99 0.78 2.03
CA THR A 264 -15.61 1.03 3.44
C THR A 264 -16.82 1.00 4.38
N SER A 265 -17.23 -0.20 4.77
CA SER A 265 -17.93 -0.39 6.04
C SER A 265 -17.13 -1.40 6.84
N TYR A 266 -16.37 -0.91 7.82
CA TYR A 266 -15.52 -1.73 8.67
C TYR A 266 -16.23 -2.06 9.99
N ARG A 267 -16.00 -3.26 10.49
CA ARG A 267 -16.38 -3.59 11.87
C ARG A 267 -15.32 -3.06 12.82
N ALA A 268 -15.74 -2.37 13.89
CA ALA A 268 -14.82 -1.97 14.93
C ALA A 268 -14.40 -3.19 15.77
N ALA A 269 -13.10 -3.34 15.97
CA ALA A 269 -12.53 -4.17 17.01
C ALA A 269 -11.74 -3.29 17.99
N HIS A 270 -11.52 -3.82 19.19
CA HIS A 270 -11.06 -3.04 20.33
C HIS A 270 -9.89 -3.72 21.05
N HIS A 271 -8.92 -2.92 21.50
CA HIS A 271 -7.84 -3.36 22.39
C HIS A 271 -7.61 -2.33 23.49
N SER A 272 -7.92 -2.70 24.73
CA SER A 272 -7.79 -1.82 25.90
C SER A 272 -6.58 -2.18 26.76
N PHE A 273 -5.98 -1.17 27.37
CA PHE A 273 -4.87 -1.31 28.31
C PHE A 273 -4.84 -0.14 29.29
N VAL A 274 -4.18 -0.34 30.44
CA VAL A 274 -4.08 0.66 31.51
C VAL A 274 -2.67 1.25 31.53
N LEU A 275 -2.57 2.58 31.66
CA LEU A 275 -1.29 3.25 31.85
C LEU A 275 -0.87 3.10 33.33
N PRO A 276 0.34 2.58 33.63
CA PRO A 276 0.80 2.45 35.00
C PRO A 276 0.82 3.80 35.73
N ALA A 277 0.37 3.83 36.99
CA ALA A 277 0.32 5.08 37.78
C ALA A 277 1.67 5.83 37.87
N PRO A 278 2.84 5.16 38.01
CA PRO A 278 4.14 5.84 37.97
C PRO A 278 4.42 6.52 36.63
N LEU A 279 3.98 5.93 35.52
CA LEU A 279 4.12 6.49 34.17
C LEU A 279 3.27 7.74 34.03
N VAL A 280 1.98 7.69 34.42
CA VAL A 280 1.07 8.84 34.40
C VAL A 280 1.66 10.02 35.18
N ALA A 281 2.13 9.76 36.41
CA ALA A 281 2.74 10.80 37.24
C ALA A 281 4.04 11.36 36.62
N GLY A 282 4.83 10.52 35.95
CA GLY A 282 6.03 10.91 35.21
C GLY A 282 5.71 11.84 34.04
N LEU A 283 4.76 11.46 33.20
CA LEU A 283 4.30 12.23 32.05
C LEU A 283 3.71 13.58 32.48
N GLN A 284 2.87 13.60 33.51
CA GLN A 284 2.29 14.86 34.03
C GLN A 284 3.39 15.83 34.51
N ARG A 285 4.38 15.33 35.26
CA ARG A 285 5.54 16.15 35.68
C ARG A 285 6.33 16.65 34.48
N GLN A 286 6.55 15.80 33.48
CA GLN A 286 7.34 16.17 32.31
C GLN A 286 6.63 17.21 31.43
N ALA A 287 5.34 17.01 31.18
CA ALA A 287 4.51 17.98 30.48
C ALA A 287 4.52 19.34 31.20
N GLN A 288 4.34 19.33 32.53
CA GLN A 288 4.37 20.55 33.34
C GLN A 288 5.70 21.29 33.24
N ARG A 289 6.84 20.58 33.23
CA ARG A 289 8.18 21.18 33.10
C ARG A 289 8.37 21.94 31.78
N GLN A 290 7.71 21.52 30.71
CA GLN A 290 7.79 22.16 29.38
C GLN A 290 6.61 23.11 29.11
N GLY A 291 5.74 23.33 30.10
CA GLY A 291 4.52 24.11 29.91
C GLY A 291 3.50 23.46 28.96
N ALA A 292 3.63 22.15 28.72
CA ALA A 292 2.68 21.34 27.98
C ALA A 292 1.62 20.73 28.91
N THR A 293 0.55 20.17 28.33
CA THR A 293 -0.49 19.44 29.07
C THR A 293 -0.25 17.93 29.00
N PHE A 294 -0.90 17.17 29.89
CA PHE A 294 -0.85 15.71 29.84
C PHE A 294 -1.36 15.16 28.50
N PHE A 295 -2.44 15.72 27.96
CA PHE A 295 -2.92 15.47 26.59
C PHE A 295 -1.84 15.63 25.52
N MET A 296 -1.07 16.73 25.55
CA MET A 296 0.01 16.96 24.58
C MET A 296 1.10 15.90 24.69
N ALA A 297 1.42 15.41 25.89
CA ALA A 297 2.39 14.35 26.08
C ALA A 297 1.91 13.00 25.52
N LEU A 298 0.66 12.63 25.76
CA LEU A 298 0.05 11.42 25.20
C LEU A 298 0.01 11.48 23.66
N LEU A 299 -0.47 12.59 23.10
CA LEU A 299 -0.49 12.81 21.65
C LEU A 299 0.91 12.77 21.03
N THR A 300 1.92 13.34 21.69
CA THR A 300 3.32 13.28 21.22
C THR A 300 3.78 11.83 21.09
N GLY A 301 3.47 10.99 22.09
CA GLY A 301 3.78 9.55 22.03
C GLY A 301 3.09 8.85 20.85
N PHE A 302 1.83 9.20 20.58
CA PHE A 302 1.08 8.60 19.48
C PHE A 302 1.61 9.03 18.11
N GLN A 303 1.90 10.33 17.92
CA GLN A 303 2.52 10.81 16.69
C GLN A 303 3.92 10.23 16.46
N ALA A 304 4.72 10.06 17.52
CA ALA A 304 6.02 9.38 17.43
C ALA A 304 5.87 7.90 17.03
N LEU A 305 4.87 7.20 17.57
CA LEU A 305 4.56 5.82 17.19
C LEU A 305 4.20 5.73 15.70
N LEU A 306 3.30 6.60 15.22
CA LEU A 306 2.87 6.64 13.82
C LEU A 306 4.07 6.91 12.89
N HIS A 307 4.97 7.83 13.26
CA HIS A 307 6.21 8.05 12.51
C HIS A 307 7.07 6.77 12.44
N ARG A 308 7.28 6.07 13.56
CA ARG A 308 8.09 4.83 13.58
C ARG A 308 7.46 3.68 12.78
N TYR A 309 6.14 3.61 12.70
CA TYR A 309 5.41 2.55 12.00
C TYR A 309 5.16 2.82 10.51
N THR A 310 5.12 4.09 10.11
CA THR A 310 4.85 4.47 8.71
C THR A 310 6.10 4.93 7.97
N GLY A 311 7.15 5.32 8.69
CA GLY A 311 8.33 5.97 8.11
C GLY A 311 8.06 7.37 7.55
N GLN A 312 6.85 7.92 7.75
CA GLN A 312 6.47 9.24 7.23
C GLN A 312 6.83 10.35 8.22
N ASP A 313 7.32 11.47 7.69
CA ASP A 313 7.72 12.63 8.51
C ASP A 313 6.55 13.60 8.79
N ASP A 314 5.57 13.72 7.89
CA ASP A 314 4.40 14.60 8.04
C ASP A 314 3.23 13.82 8.67
N ILE A 315 3.13 13.88 9.99
CA ILE A 315 2.11 13.16 10.76
C ILE A 315 0.95 14.09 11.10
N ARG A 316 -0.25 13.69 10.67
CA ARG A 316 -1.51 14.42 10.88
C ARG A 316 -2.48 13.54 11.66
N VAL A 317 -2.95 14.05 12.78
CA VAL A 317 -3.90 13.35 13.66
C VAL A 317 -5.14 14.21 13.82
N GLY A 318 -6.31 13.62 13.57
CA GLY A 318 -7.57 14.25 13.89
C GLY A 318 -7.79 14.28 15.40
N VAL A 319 -8.13 15.44 15.94
CA VAL A 319 -8.43 15.62 17.37
C VAL A 319 -9.78 16.30 17.51
N PRO A 320 -10.80 15.61 18.04
CA PRO A 320 -12.08 16.23 18.32
C PRO A 320 -11.93 17.20 19.50
N ILE A 321 -12.60 18.34 19.40
CA ILE A 321 -12.67 19.35 20.45
C ILE A 321 -14.13 19.66 20.76
N ALA A 322 -14.46 19.90 22.03
CA ALA A 322 -15.81 20.27 22.44
C ALA A 322 -16.26 21.62 21.87
N ASN A 323 -15.32 22.49 21.52
CA ASN A 323 -15.55 23.86 21.03
C ASN A 323 -16.49 24.72 21.91
N ARG A 324 -16.40 24.54 23.23
CA ARG A 324 -17.21 25.25 24.25
C ARG A 324 -16.34 26.14 25.12
N HIS A 325 -15.68 27.11 24.49
CA HIS A 325 -14.78 28.05 25.18
C HIS A 325 -15.51 29.29 25.74
N ARG A 326 -16.84 29.39 25.53
CA ARG A 326 -17.69 30.49 25.99
C ARG A 326 -18.66 30.03 27.08
N ILE A 327 -18.86 30.87 28.09
CA ILE A 327 -19.70 30.53 29.25
C ILE A 327 -21.17 30.35 28.86
N GLU A 328 -21.63 31.06 27.84
CA GLU A 328 -23.00 31.04 27.34
C GLU A 328 -23.38 29.67 26.78
N VAL A 329 -22.42 28.91 26.21
CA VAL A 329 -22.66 27.61 25.56
C VAL A 329 -22.35 26.40 26.44
N GLU A 330 -21.73 26.59 27.62
CA GLU A 330 -21.31 25.49 28.50
C GLU A 330 -22.47 24.59 28.96
N SER A 331 -23.68 25.16 29.13
CA SER A 331 -24.86 24.47 29.67
C SER A 331 -25.90 24.10 28.60
N ILE A 332 -25.59 24.28 27.31
CA ILE A 332 -26.53 24.06 26.21
C ILE A 332 -26.38 22.64 25.64
N VAL A 333 -27.49 21.94 25.45
CA VAL A 333 -27.50 20.71 24.64
C VAL A 333 -27.50 21.05 23.16
N GLY A 334 -26.58 20.47 22.39
CA GLY A 334 -26.40 20.74 20.97
C GLY A 334 -25.10 20.17 20.42
N PHE A 335 -24.89 20.24 19.11
CA PHE A 335 -23.70 19.72 18.46
C PHE A 335 -22.62 20.79 18.30
N PHE A 336 -21.65 20.86 19.21
CA PHE A 336 -20.57 21.85 19.15
C PHE A 336 -19.24 21.27 18.68
N VAL A 337 -19.11 19.93 18.64
CA VAL A 337 -17.85 19.26 18.32
C VAL A 337 -17.31 19.75 16.98
N ASN A 338 -16.05 20.13 17.02
CA ASN A 338 -15.26 20.42 15.82
C ASN A 338 -14.04 19.49 15.83
N THR A 339 -13.44 19.28 14.66
CA THR A 339 -12.25 18.44 14.52
C THR A 339 -11.08 19.27 14.08
N GLN A 340 -9.99 19.23 14.86
CA GLN A 340 -8.72 19.87 14.52
C GLN A 340 -7.77 18.87 13.87
N VAL A 341 -6.97 19.33 12.92
CA VAL A 341 -5.90 18.53 12.32
C VAL A 341 -4.59 18.92 12.96
N LEU A 342 -4.12 18.14 13.95
CA LEU A 342 -2.84 18.41 14.60
C LEU A 342 -1.73 17.76 13.79
N ARG A 343 -0.91 18.62 13.17
CA ARG A 343 0.20 18.26 12.32
C ARG A 343 1.52 18.43 13.06
N ASN A 344 2.38 17.42 13.01
CA ASN A 344 3.79 17.54 13.36
C ASN A 344 4.66 17.04 12.19
N ARG A 345 5.77 17.75 11.94
CA ARG A 345 6.85 17.27 11.07
C ARG A 345 7.94 16.67 11.94
N ILE A 346 8.00 15.34 11.95
CA ILE A 346 8.87 14.57 12.84
C ILE A 346 10.15 14.23 12.09
N HIS A 347 11.28 14.49 12.73
CA HIS A 347 12.58 13.98 12.30
C HIS A 347 13.08 12.99 13.34
N SER A 348 13.52 11.80 12.94
CA SER A 348 13.90 10.75 13.89
C SER A 348 15.06 11.16 14.81
N ARG A 349 15.91 12.11 14.40
CA ARG A 349 17.01 12.63 15.23
C ARG A 349 16.59 13.72 16.24
N ALA A 350 15.35 14.18 16.19
CA ALA A 350 14.83 15.11 17.20
C ALA A 350 14.66 14.39 18.55
N SER A 351 14.93 15.11 19.64
CA SER A 351 14.66 14.58 20.98
C SER A 351 13.16 14.55 21.27
N LEU A 352 12.73 13.64 22.14
CA LEU A 352 11.32 13.54 22.55
C LEU A 352 10.78 14.86 23.16
N LYS A 353 11.65 15.63 23.80
CA LYS A 353 11.36 16.99 24.28
C LYS A 353 11.04 17.95 23.13
N VAL A 354 11.85 17.96 22.07
CA VAL A 354 11.58 18.81 20.90
C VAL A 354 10.25 18.42 20.26
N LEU A 355 9.94 17.12 20.19
CA LEU A 355 8.64 16.65 19.69
C LEU A 355 7.49 17.12 20.59
N LEU A 356 7.64 17.09 21.92
CA LEU A 356 6.64 17.60 22.84
C LEU A 356 6.43 19.12 22.71
N ASP A 357 7.51 19.89 22.53
CA ASP A 357 7.44 21.33 22.27
C ASP A 357 6.71 21.63 20.95
N GLN A 358 6.97 20.87 19.88
CA GLN A 358 6.26 20.97 18.60
C GLN A 358 4.76 20.67 18.77
N THR A 359 4.41 19.57 19.43
CA THR A 359 3.00 19.21 19.71
C THR A 359 2.30 20.29 20.53
N ARG A 360 3.00 20.88 21.51
CA ARG A 360 2.50 21.98 22.32
C ARG A 360 2.21 23.21 21.46
N GLU A 361 3.15 23.61 20.59
CA GLU A 361 2.96 24.74 19.68
C GLU A 361 1.80 24.51 18.70
N ALA A 362 1.74 23.32 18.09
CA ALA A 362 0.65 22.94 17.18
C ALA A 362 -0.71 22.98 17.90
N ALA A 363 -0.81 22.40 19.10
CA ALA A 363 -2.05 22.38 19.87
C ALA A 363 -2.48 23.77 20.36
N LEU A 364 -1.54 24.63 20.79
CA LEU A 364 -1.86 26.01 21.18
C LEU A 364 -2.30 26.87 19.99
N GLY A 365 -1.59 26.74 18.86
CA GLY A 365 -1.96 27.42 17.63
C GLY A 365 -3.33 26.97 17.12
N ALA A 366 -3.60 25.66 17.13
CA ALA A 366 -4.91 25.11 16.80
C ALA A 366 -6.01 25.61 17.75
N GLN A 367 -5.73 25.69 19.05
CA GLN A 367 -6.67 26.22 20.04
C GLN A 367 -7.04 27.70 19.76
N ALA A 368 -6.10 28.52 19.29
CA ALA A 368 -6.36 29.92 18.92
C ALA A 368 -7.17 30.10 17.61
N HIS A 369 -7.38 29.00 16.87
CA HIS A 369 -8.10 28.95 15.59
C HIS A 369 -9.09 27.78 15.56
N GLN A 370 -9.73 27.53 16.71
CA GLN A 370 -10.55 26.35 16.94
C GLN A 370 -11.97 26.45 16.38
N ASP A 371 -12.40 27.66 16.02
CA ASP A 371 -13.79 27.95 15.62
C ASP A 371 -14.07 27.69 14.15
N LEU A 372 -13.03 27.65 13.30
CA LEU A 372 -13.17 27.32 11.90
C LEU A 372 -13.69 25.88 11.77
N PRO A 373 -14.89 25.66 11.22
CA PRO A 373 -15.44 24.32 11.05
C PRO A 373 -14.55 23.49 10.12
N PHE A 374 -14.31 22.23 10.48
CA PHE A 374 -13.48 21.32 9.67
C PHE A 374 -13.86 21.28 8.18
N GLU A 375 -15.15 21.32 7.85
CA GLU A 375 -15.58 21.28 6.45
C GLU A 375 -15.26 22.55 5.67
N GLN A 376 -15.26 23.71 6.34
CA GLN A 376 -14.81 24.95 5.70
C GLN A 376 -13.31 24.88 5.41
N LEU A 377 -12.54 24.14 6.21
CA LEU A 377 -11.14 23.87 5.95
C LEU A 377 -10.96 22.90 4.77
N VAL A 378 -11.70 21.80 4.72
CA VAL A 378 -11.67 20.85 3.58
C VAL A 378 -12.08 21.52 2.28
N GLU A 379 -13.18 22.28 2.29
CA GLU A 379 -13.69 23.02 1.12
C GLU A 379 -12.63 24.00 0.58
N ALA A 380 -11.90 24.66 1.48
CA ALA A 380 -10.91 25.66 1.12
C ALA A 380 -9.57 25.08 0.67
N LEU A 381 -9.23 23.86 1.10
CA LEU A 381 -7.99 23.15 0.75
C LEU A 381 -8.16 22.26 -0.49
N GLN A 382 -9.38 21.85 -0.82
CA GLN A 382 -9.70 21.00 -1.97
C GLN A 382 -8.76 19.78 -2.13
N PRO A 383 -8.54 18.95 -1.09
CA PRO A 383 -7.74 17.74 -1.20
C PRO A 383 -8.32 16.79 -2.25
N GLU A 384 -7.46 15.94 -2.81
CA GLU A 384 -7.87 14.89 -3.75
C GLU A 384 -8.99 14.05 -3.15
N ARG A 385 -10.13 14.00 -3.84
CA ARG A 385 -11.34 13.37 -3.31
C ARG A 385 -11.24 11.86 -3.48
N ASN A 386 -11.06 11.16 -2.38
CA ASN A 386 -11.23 9.72 -2.30
C ASN A 386 -12.44 9.41 -1.40
N LEU A 387 -13.47 8.77 -1.96
CA LEU A 387 -14.69 8.43 -1.21
C LEU A 387 -14.41 7.46 -0.05
N ASN A 388 -13.27 6.77 -0.07
CA ASN A 388 -12.91 5.74 0.90
C ASN A 388 -11.97 6.25 2.01
N GLN A 389 -11.61 7.54 2.04
CA GLN A 389 -10.63 8.08 2.99
C GLN A 389 -11.03 9.46 3.51
N ASN A 390 -10.70 9.75 4.77
CA ASN A 390 -10.87 11.10 5.31
C ASN A 390 -9.82 12.05 4.66
N PRO A 391 -10.23 13.25 4.22
CA PRO A 391 -9.45 14.10 3.34
C PRO A 391 -8.15 14.68 3.91
N LEU A 392 -8.01 14.78 5.24
CA LEU A 392 -6.87 15.50 5.85
C LEU A 392 -6.08 14.70 6.88
N PHE A 393 -6.63 13.59 7.39
CA PHE A 393 -5.98 12.69 8.34
C PHE A 393 -6.64 11.30 8.29
N GLN A 394 -5.92 10.25 8.68
CA GLN A 394 -6.42 8.86 8.63
C GLN A 394 -6.65 8.25 10.02
N VAL A 395 -6.10 8.88 11.06
CA VAL A 395 -6.18 8.41 12.45
C VAL A 395 -6.71 9.50 13.37
N MET A 396 -7.48 9.08 14.37
CA MET A 396 -8.06 9.97 15.37
C MET A 396 -7.47 9.71 16.76
N TYR A 397 -7.25 10.77 17.53
CA TYR A 397 -6.84 10.69 18.93
C TYR A 397 -7.80 11.47 19.81
N ASN A 398 -8.33 10.82 20.84
CA ASN A 398 -9.23 11.43 21.80
C ASN A 398 -8.71 11.29 23.24
N HIS A 399 -9.01 12.30 24.05
CA HIS A 399 -8.68 12.28 25.48
C HIS A 399 -9.88 12.71 26.30
N LEU A 400 -10.43 11.76 27.03
CA LEU A 400 -11.69 11.85 27.75
C LEU A 400 -11.44 11.88 29.25
N ARG A 401 -12.39 12.49 29.97
CA ARG A 401 -12.44 12.44 31.43
C ARG A 401 -13.81 11.97 31.85
N GLU A 402 -13.87 10.82 32.49
CA GLU A 402 -15.11 10.26 33.00
C GLU A 402 -15.44 10.81 34.38
N ASP A 403 -16.66 11.34 34.53
CA ASP A 403 -17.20 11.78 35.81
C ASP A 403 -18.64 11.27 35.96
N HIS A 404 -18.79 10.10 36.60
CA HIS A 404 -20.09 9.45 36.83
C HIS A 404 -20.72 9.81 38.19
N ARG A 405 -20.05 10.62 39.02
CA ARG A 405 -20.51 11.03 40.36
C ARG A 405 -21.96 11.57 40.41
N PRO A 406 -22.47 12.28 39.39
CA PRO A 406 -23.86 12.77 39.39
C PRO A 406 -24.91 11.66 39.31
N LEU A 407 -24.59 10.53 38.64
CA LEU A 407 -25.45 9.36 38.55
C LEU A 407 -25.41 8.54 39.85
N GLU A 408 -24.25 8.38 40.47
CA GLU A 408 -24.06 7.66 41.75
C GLU A 408 -24.91 8.21 42.92
N GLN A 409 -25.54 9.38 42.74
CA GLN A 409 -26.38 10.06 43.74
C GLN A 409 -27.90 9.87 43.51
N LEU A 410 -28.35 8.99 42.61
CA LEU A 410 -29.78 8.70 42.45
C LEU A 410 -30.34 7.98 43.71
N PRO A 411 -31.32 8.54 44.43
CA PRO A 411 -31.82 7.94 45.66
C PRO A 411 -32.45 6.57 45.41
N GLY A 412 -31.99 5.55 46.13
CA GLY A 412 -32.56 4.20 46.08
C GLY A 412 -32.17 3.36 44.85
N LEU A 413 -31.20 3.82 44.05
CA LEU A 413 -30.70 3.12 42.86
C LEU A 413 -29.18 2.99 42.89
N THR A 414 -28.67 1.80 42.55
CA THR A 414 -27.27 1.55 42.22
C THR A 414 -27.14 1.49 40.70
N LEU A 415 -26.21 2.25 40.11
CA LEU A 415 -25.97 2.22 38.68
C LEU A 415 -24.74 1.40 38.33
N GLY A 416 -24.80 0.71 37.20
CA GLY A 416 -23.63 0.17 36.51
C GLY A 416 -23.69 0.52 35.03
N SER A 417 -22.53 0.65 34.39
CA SER A 417 -22.47 0.74 32.92
C SER A 417 -22.93 -0.58 32.30
N TYR A 418 -23.61 -0.51 31.15
CA TYR A 418 -23.99 -1.67 30.36
C TYR A 418 -23.42 -1.52 28.96
N GLU A 419 -22.60 -2.48 28.53
CA GLU A 419 -21.98 -2.46 27.21
C GLU A 419 -23.05 -2.60 26.12
N VAL A 420 -22.91 -1.78 25.09
CA VAL A 420 -23.76 -1.78 23.89
C VAL A 420 -22.96 -2.44 22.77
N GLY A 421 -23.58 -3.31 21.96
CA GLY A 421 -22.88 -4.11 20.94
C GLY A 421 -22.19 -3.30 19.84
N ASP A 422 -21.34 -4.02 19.07
CA ASP A 422 -20.40 -3.53 18.06
C ASP A 422 -20.95 -2.39 17.17
N GLN A 423 -20.27 -1.25 17.21
CA GLN A 423 -20.46 -0.15 16.25
C GLN A 423 -19.54 -0.32 15.03
N ALA A 424 -19.89 0.31 13.91
CA ALA A 424 -18.99 0.40 12.76
C ALA A 424 -17.76 1.25 13.09
N ALA A 425 -16.58 0.89 12.57
CA ALA A 425 -15.39 1.70 12.74
C ALA A 425 -15.47 2.96 11.86
N GLN A 426 -15.34 4.13 12.47
CA GLN A 426 -15.36 5.42 11.76
C GLN A 426 -14.02 5.75 11.09
N PHE A 427 -12.93 5.15 11.56
CA PHE A 427 -11.56 5.36 11.08
C PHE A 427 -10.82 4.02 11.07
N GLU A 428 -9.75 3.92 10.29
CA GLU A 428 -8.89 2.72 10.28
C GLU A 428 -8.29 2.45 11.67
N LEU A 429 -7.90 3.51 12.38
CA LEU A 429 -7.36 3.46 13.74
C LEU A 429 -7.72 4.72 14.54
N THR A 430 -8.32 4.52 15.71
CA THR A 430 -8.59 5.55 16.71
C THR A 430 -7.94 5.14 18.03
N LEU A 431 -7.30 6.09 18.70
CA LEU A 431 -6.80 5.92 20.06
C LEU A 431 -7.56 6.84 21.02
N ASP A 432 -8.33 6.24 21.91
CA ASP A 432 -8.98 6.95 23.02
C ASP A 432 -8.16 6.77 24.30
N THR A 433 -8.03 7.83 25.09
CA THR A 433 -7.43 7.76 26.43
C THR A 433 -8.40 8.35 27.43
N THR A 434 -8.63 7.66 28.55
CA THR A 434 -9.66 8.06 29.53
C THR A 434 -9.05 8.22 30.90
N GLU A 435 -9.19 9.40 31.50
CA GLU A 435 -8.97 9.61 32.93
C GLU A 435 -10.25 9.25 33.70
N HIS A 436 -10.16 8.27 34.58
CA HIS A 436 -11.25 7.86 35.47
C HIS A 436 -11.26 8.68 36.76
N GLY A 437 -12.41 8.69 37.46
CA GLY A 437 -12.61 9.49 38.66
C GLY A 437 -11.71 9.12 39.86
N ASP A 438 -11.15 7.92 39.86
CA ASP A 438 -10.18 7.42 40.86
C ASP A 438 -8.72 7.79 40.54
N GLY A 439 -8.48 8.44 39.39
CA GLY A 439 -7.16 8.83 38.92
C GLY A 439 -6.44 7.79 38.05
N GLN A 440 -7.07 6.63 37.78
CA GLN A 440 -6.58 5.68 36.79
C GLN A 440 -6.69 6.27 35.38
N VAL A 441 -5.72 5.95 34.51
CA VAL A 441 -5.77 6.30 33.10
C VAL A 441 -5.75 5.03 32.27
N SER A 442 -6.76 4.86 31.41
CA SER A 442 -6.82 3.77 30.44
C SER A 442 -6.67 4.29 29.01
N ALA A 443 -6.36 3.39 28.10
CA ALA A 443 -6.29 3.65 26.67
C ALA A 443 -7.00 2.52 25.91
N LEU A 444 -7.61 2.88 24.79
CA LEU A 444 -8.37 1.98 23.92
C LEU A 444 -8.00 2.27 22.47
N PHE A 445 -7.45 1.27 21.79
CA PHE A 445 -7.41 1.27 20.33
C PHE A 445 -8.71 0.72 19.79
N SER A 446 -9.37 1.49 18.93
CA SER A 446 -10.48 1.06 18.10
C SER A 446 -9.99 1.01 16.65
N TYR A 447 -10.14 -0.14 15.98
CA TYR A 447 -9.53 -0.37 14.67
C TYR A 447 -10.46 -1.14 13.73
N ALA A 448 -10.23 -0.98 12.43
CA ALA A 448 -10.92 -1.75 11.40
C ALA A 448 -10.45 -3.22 11.42
N ALA A 449 -11.34 -4.14 11.82
CA ALA A 449 -11.02 -5.56 11.97
C ALA A 449 -10.64 -6.23 10.65
N GLU A 450 -11.09 -5.68 9.52
CA GLU A 450 -10.75 -6.15 8.17
C GLU A 450 -9.35 -5.71 7.72
N LEU A 451 -8.70 -4.77 8.42
CA LEU A 451 -7.37 -4.27 8.08
C LEU A 451 -6.27 -4.76 9.02
N PHE A 452 -6.59 -4.92 10.31
CA PHE A 452 -5.59 -5.22 11.33
C PHE A 452 -5.92 -6.50 12.08
N GLU A 453 -4.89 -7.30 12.30
CA GLU A 453 -4.92 -8.43 13.22
C GLU A 453 -4.81 -7.95 14.67
N PRO A 454 -5.49 -8.60 15.63
CA PRO A 454 -5.44 -8.21 17.05
C PRO A 454 -4.01 -8.16 17.64
N ASP A 455 -3.12 -9.01 17.16
CA ASP A 455 -1.73 -9.09 17.61
C ASP A 455 -0.92 -7.87 17.15
N THR A 456 -1.21 -7.32 15.97
CA THR A 456 -0.60 -6.09 15.46
C THR A 456 -0.98 -4.89 16.33
N ILE A 457 -2.24 -4.80 16.74
CA ILE A 457 -2.71 -3.72 17.63
C ILE A 457 -2.15 -3.87 19.05
N ARG A 458 -2.04 -5.11 19.57
CA ARG A 458 -1.40 -5.37 20.88
C ARG A 458 0.07 -4.92 20.88
N ARG A 459 0.79 -5.16 19.80
CA ARG A 459 2.17 -4.73 19.61
C ARG A 459 2.28 -3.20 19.56
N LEU A 460 1.42 -2.54 18.79
CA LEU A 460 1.30 -1.07 18.77
C LEU A 460 1.07 -0.49 20.17
N ALA A 461 0.20 -1.12 20.98
CA ALA A 461 -0.05 -0.69 22.35
C ALA A 461 1.17 -0.83 23.27
N GLY A 462 1.90 -1.94 23.18
CA GLY A 462 3.16 -2.12 23.91
C GLY A 462 4.22 -1.09 23.53
N HIS A 463 4.38 -0.84 22.23
CA HIS A 463 5.33 0.15 21.70
C HIS A 463 4.94 1.59 22.05
N TYR A 464 3.64 1.90 22.06
CA TYR A 464 3.13 3.19 22.54
C TYR A 464 3.46 3.42 24.02
N LEU A 465 3.20 2.44 24.88
CA LEU A 465 3.58 2.50 26.30
C LEU A 465 5.08 2.72 26.47
N HIS A 466 5.91 2.00 25.71
CA HIS A 466 7.35 2.16 25.77
C HIS A 466 7.81 3.57 25.38
N LEU A 467 7.24 4.15 24.32
CA LEU A 467 7.54 5.53 23.90
C LEU A 467 7.13 6.56 24.96
N LEU A 468 5.97 6.36 25.61
CA LEU A 468 5.54 7.21 26.72
C LEU A 468 6.49 7.10 27.93
N GLU A 469 6.97 5.91 28.25
CA GLU A 469 7.97 5.70 29.30
C GLU A 469 9.28 6.44 29.00
N GLN A 470 9.77 6.36 27.75
CA GLN A 470 10.95 7.12 27.33
C GLN A 470 10.72 8.63 27.40
N LEU A 471 9.53 9.13 27.02
CA LEU A 471 9.19 10.56 27.12
C LEU A 471 9.20 11.02 28.59
N ALA A 472 8.68 10.19 29.51
CA ALA A 472 8.64 10.52 30.93
C ALA A 472 10.02 10.49 31.61
N ALA A 473 10.88 9.53 31.24
CA ALA A 473 12.16 9.27 31.91
C ALA A 473 13.37 9.94 31.23
N HIS A 474 13.42 9.93 29.90
CA HIS A 474 14.58 10.34 29.10
C HIS A 474 14.18 11.28 27.94
N PRO A 475 13.54 12.42 28.21
CA PRO A 475 13.00 13.33 27.19
C PRO A 475 14.06 13.94 26.26
N GLU A 476 15.33 13.97 26.66
CA GLU A 476 16.43 14.50 25.84
C GLU A 476 16.97 13.47 24.83
N ARG A 477 16.53 12.21 24.89
CA ARG A 477 16.93 11.15 23.95
C ARG A 477 16.28 11.37 22.58
N SER A 478 17.05 11.15 21.51
CA SER A 478 16.56 11.19 20.13
C SER A 478 15.60 10.03 19.86
N LEU A 479 14.55 10.27 19.07
CA LEU A 479 13.55 9.25 18.73
C LEU A 479 14.17 8.03 18.02
N ALA A 480 15.19 8.24 17.20
CA ALA A 480 15.92 7.19 16.49
C ALA A 480 16.72 6.27 17.42
N ASP A 481 17.14 6.79 18.58
CA ASP A 481 17.96 6.03 19.53
C ASP A 481 17.10 5.18 20.47
N ILE A 482 15.77 5.29 20.38
CA ILE A 482 14.84 4.46 21.15
C ILE A 482 14.64 3.15 20.40
N ASP A 483 15.03 2.07 21.08
CA ASP A 483 14.76 0.71 20.62
C ASP A 483 13.29 0.40 20.88
N LEU A 484 12.52 0.25 19.80
CA LEU A 484 11.09 0.01 19.90
C LEU A 484 10.78 -1.45 20.18
N LEU A 485 11.67 -2.35 19.75
CA LEU A 485 11.48 -3.78 19.88
C LEU A 485 11.76 -4.22 21.31
N SER A 486 10.97 -5.16 21.80
CA SER A 486 11.28 -5.93 22.99
C SER A 486 12.37 -6.97 22.70
N GLU A 487 12.96 -7.55 23.75
CA GLU A 487 13.93 -8.65 23.59
C GLU A 487 13.32 -9.88 22.93
N ALA A 488 12.04 -10.17 23.23
CA ALA A 488 11.30 -11.26 22.61
C ALA A 488 11.10 -11.03 21.11
N GLU A 489 10.69 -9.82 20.70
CA GLU A 489 10.53 -9.48 19.27
C GLU A 489 11.88 -9.55 18.52
N ARG A 490 12.98 -9.08 19.13
CA ARG A 490 14.31 -9.23 18.52
C ARG A 490 14.70 -10.70 18.35
N ALA A 491 14.44 -11.53 19.35
CA ALA A 491 14.73 -12.96 19.27
C ALA A 491 13.89 -13.63 18.16
N GLU A 492 12.63 -13.26 18.02
CA GLU A 492 11.75 -13.75 16.96
C GLU A 492 12.23 -13.34 15.56
N LEU A 493 12.52 -12.05 15.36
CA LEU A 493 13.09 -11.56 14.09
C LEU A 493 14.42 -12.23 13.75
N LYS A 494 15.24 -12.56 14.76
CA LYS A 494 16.48 -13.31 14.57
C LYS A 494 16.20 -14.73 14.07
N VAL A 495 15.21 -15.41 14.64
CA VAL A 495 14.80 -16.75 14.21
C VAL A 495 14.27 -16.73 12.77
N TRP A 496 13.52 -15.71 12.37
CA TRP A 496 13.01 -15.57 11.00
C TRP A 496 14.09 -15.18 10.00
N GLY A 497 14.94 -14.21 10.37
CA GLY A 497 15.91 -13.58 9.49
C GLY A 497 17.24 -14.32 9.34
N ILE A 498 17.61 -15.18 10.29
CA ILE A 498 18.94 -15.82 10.28
C ILE A 498 18.82 -17.32 10.04
N ASN A 499 19.35 -17.77 8.90
CA ASN A 499 19.57 -19.18 8.66
C ASN A 499 21.00 -19.57 9.04
N GLU A 500 21.17 -20.18 10.21
CA GLU A 500 22.49 -20.57 10.76
C GLU A 500 23.13 -21.77 10.04
N HIS A 501 22.40 -22.46 9.16
CA HIS A 501 22.96 -23.57 8.40
C HIS A 501 24.12 -23.07 7.53
N ARG A 502 25.28 -23.72 7.66
CA ARG A 502 26.48 -23.48 6.86
C ARG A 502 26.96 -24.82 6.35
N TYR A 503 27.50 -24.81 5.13
CA TYR A 503 28.15 -25.98 4.60
C TYR A 503 29.64 -25.93 4.92
N SER A 504 30.19 -27.02 5.45
CA SER A 504 31.58 -27.08 5.94
C SER A 504 32.62 -27.16 4.82
N ASN A 505 32.20 -27.44 3.59
CA ASN A 505 33.12 -27.61 2.46
C ASN A 505 33.29 -26.30 1.67
N THR A 506 34.48 -25.72 1.76
CA THR A 506 34.87 -24.49 1.05
C THR A 506 35.58 -24.76 -0.29
N GLU A 507 35.57 -26.01 -0.76
CA GLU A 507 36.13 -26.37 -2.06
C GLU A 507 35.40 -25.64 -3.20
N PRO A 508 36.14 -25.12 -4.20
CA PRO A 508 35.56 -24.56 -5.41
C PRO A 508 34.63 -25.55 -6.13
N VAL A 509 33.61 -25.03 -6.81
CA VAL A 509 32.63 -25.84 -7.56
C VAL A 509 33.25 -26.81 -8.56
N HIS A 510 34.38 -26.47 -9.19
CA HIS A 510 35.03 -27.38 -10.15
C HIS A 510 35.59 -28.63 -9.47
N HIS A 511 36.04 -28.57 -8.20
CA HIS A 511 36.43 -29.76 -7.44
C HIS A 511 35.21 -30.60 -7.02
N LEU A 512 34.08 -29.95 -6.71
CA LEU A 512 32.83 -30.66 -6.43
C LEU A 512 32.35 -31.44 -7.66
N ILE A 513 32.50 -30.85 -8.85
CA ILE A 513 32.21 -31.51 -10.13
C ILE A 513 33.19 -32.67 -10.38
N GLU A 514 34.48 -32.50 -10.08
CA GLU A 514 35.48 -33.58 -10.21
C GLU A 514 35.13 -34.81 -9.35
N ARG A 515 34.58 -34.61 -8.15
CA ARG A 515 34.07 -35.73 -7.32
C ARG A 515 32.91 -36.47 -7.98
N GLN A 516 32.05 -35.77 -8.72
CA GLN A 516 31.01 -36.41 -9.53
C GLN A 516 31.64 -37.20 -10.68
N VAL A 517 32.68 -36.68 -11.32
CA VAL A 517 33.42 -37.40 -12.37
C VAL A 517 34.02 -38.71 -11.84
N GLU A 518 34.56 -38.71 -10.62
CA GLU A 518 35.09 -39.91 -9.97
C GLU A 518 33.98 -40.92 -9.60
N SER A 519 32.80 -40.43 -9.24
CA SER A 519 31.68 -41.26 -8.75
C SER A 519 30.81 -41.82 -9.87
N CYS A 520 30.56 -41.04 -10.93
CA CYS A 520 29.69 -41.37 -12.06
C CYS A 520 30.23 -40.85 -13.40
N PRO A 521 31.41 -41.32 -13.86
CA PRO A 521 32.09 -40.80 -15.05
C PRO A 521 31.26 -40.85 -16.33
N ASP A 522 30.46 -41.91 -16.50
CA ASP A 522 29.67 -42.17 -17.70
C ASP A 522 28.27 -41.53 -17.67
N ALA A 523 27.90 -40.85 -16.57
CA ALA A 523 26.62 -40.15 -16.50
C ALA A 523 26.59 -38.95 -17.47
N THR A 524 25.43 -38.67 -18.07
CA THR A 524 25.25 -37.53 -18.97
C THR A 524 25.32 -36.22 -18.19
N ALA A 525 26.32 -35.38 -18.49
CA ALA A 525 26.47 -34.05 -17.91
C ALA A 525 25.76 -32.98 -18.73
N LEU A 526 25.95 -32.97 -20.05
CA LEU A 526 25.38 -31.95 -20.95
C LEU A 526 24.60 -32.59 -22.10
N ILE A 527 23.50 -31.95 -22.47
CA ILE A 527 22.65 -32.30 -23.61
C ILE A 527 22.42 -31.02 -24.42
N PHE A 528 22.86 -31.02 -25.68
CA PHE A 528 22.66 -29.91 -26.62
C PHE A 528 22.33 -30.46 -28.00
N ASP A 529 21.15 -30.12 -28.53
CA ASP A 529 20.59 -30.73 -29.73
C ASP A 529 20.66 -32.26 -29.67
N ASN A 530 21.30 -32.93 -30.63
CA ASN A 530 21.42 -34.39 -30.64
C ASN A 530 22.72 -34.90 -29.99
N PHE A 531 23.48 -34.01 -29.35
CA PHE A 531 24.74 -34.33 -28.70
C PHE A 531 24.54 -34.48 -27.19
N GLU A 532 25.03 -35.58 -26.65
CA GLU A 532 25.18 -35.81 -25.21
C GLU A 532 26.66 -35.90 -24.87
N MET A 533 27.05 -35.36 -23.72
CA MET A 533 28.42 -35.40 -23.21
C MET A 533 28.43 -35.91 -21.78
N SER A 534 29.30 -36.88 -21.48
CA SER A 534 29.43 -37.42 -20.13
C SER A 534 30.21 -36.49 -19.20
N TYR A 535 30.12 -36.74 -17.89
CA TYR A 535 30.95 -36.06 -16.88
C TYR A 535 32.45 -36.23 -17.16
N ALA A 536 32.89 -37.45 -17.51
CA ALA A 536 34.28 -37.72 -17.84
C ALA A 536 34.75 -36.93 -19.09
N GLU A 537 33.94 -36.90 -20.15
CA GLU A 537 34.27 -36.16 -21.37
C GLU A 537 34.34 -34.66 -21.13
N LEU A 538 33.36 -34.10 -20.41
CA LEU A 538 33.32 -32.68 -20.04
C LEU A 538 34.57 -32.30 -19.23
N ASN A 539 34.89 -33.10 -18.21
CA ASN A 539 36.05 -32.84 -17.35
C ASN A 539 37.36 -32.91 -18.13
N GLN A 540 37.55 -33.93 -18.98
CA GLN A 540 38.76 -34.06 -19.79
C GLN A 540 38.94 -32.88 -20.76
N ARG A 541 37.87 -32.43 -21.43
CA ARG A 541 37.94 -31.26 -22.32
C ARG A 541 38.25 -29.98 -21.55
N ALA A 542 37.58 -29.76 -20.42
CA ALA A 542 37.84 -28.61 -19.56
C ALA A 542 39.26 -28.61 -18.98
N ASN A 543 39.79 -29.78 -18.61
CA ASN A 543 41.16 -29.93 -18.10
C ASN A 543 42.20 -29.57 -19.17
N ARG A 544 42.05 -30.09 -20.39
CA ARG A 544 42.96 -29.77 -21.50
C ARG A 544 42.98 -28.27 -21.79
N LEU A 545 41.81 -27.64 -21.83
CA LEU A 545 41.70 -26.19 -21.97
C LEU A 545 42.33 -25.46 -20.79
N ALA A 546 42.10 -25.91 -19.55
CA ALA A 546 42.70 -25.30 -18.37
C ALA A 546 44.23 -25.34 -18.38
N HIS A 547 44.85 -26.47 -18.76
CA HIS A 547 46.32 -26.55 -18.91
C HIS A 547 46.83 -25.59 -19.98
N ARG A 548 46.10 -25.48 -21.10
CA ARG A 548 46.43 -24.49 -22.12
C ARG A 548 46.36 -23.06 -21.56
N LEU A 549 45.29 -22.71 -20.85
CA LEU A 549 45.11 -21.40 -20.21
C LEU A 549 46.22 -21.10 -19.20
N ILE A 550 46.62 -22.08 -18.39
CA ILE A 550 47.75 -21.96 -17.45
C ILE A 550 49.06 -21.71 -18.21
N SER A 551 49.31 -22.41 -19.32
CA SER A 551 50.51 -22.20 -20.15
C SER A 551 50.56 -20.80 -20.76
N LEU A 552 49.40 -20.19 -21.00
CA LEU A 552 49.23 -18.82 -21.49
C LEU A 552 49.20 -17.78 -20.35
N GLY A 553 49.40 -18.19 -19.10
CA GLY A 553 49.61 -17.30 -17.97
C GLY A 553 48.36 -16.96 -17.15
N VAL A 554 47.23 -17.65 -17.35
CA VAL A 554 46.08 -17.52 -16.46
C VAL A 554 46.46 -17.96 -15.04
N LYS A 555 46.04 -17.17 -14.06
CA LYS A 555 46.37 -17.33 -12.64
C LYS A 555 45.17 -16.92 -11.75
N PRO A 556 45.16 -17.30 -10.47
CA PRO A 556 44.16 -16.83 -9.51
C PRO A 556 43.87 -15.32 -9.60
N ASP A 557 42.59 -14.94 -9.51
CA ASP A 557 42.06 -13.56 -9.62
C ASP A 557 42.22 -12.87 -10.99
N MET A 558 42.85 -13.53 -11.98
CA MET A 558 42.90 -13.02 -13.36
C MET A 558 41.52 -13.13 -14.01
N LYS A 559 41.05 -12.04 -14.59
CA LYS A 559 39.76 -11.99 -15.30
C LYS A 559 39.94 -12.43 -16.74
N VAL A 560 39.14 -13.40 -17.18
CA VAL A 560 39.12 -13.94 -18.53
C VAL A 560 37.77 -13.62 -19.15
N GLY A 561 37.76 -12.77 -20.18
CA GLY A 561 36.54 -12.48 -20.93
C GLY A 561 36.07 -13.72 -21.67
N ILE A 562 34.77 -13.99 -21.65
CA ILE A 562 34.17 -15.09 -22.43
C ILE A 562 33.06 -14.53 -23.31
N ALA A 563 33.30 -14.51 -24.61
CA ALA A 563 32.39 -14.02 -25.64
C ALA A 563 32.12 -15.14 -26.64
N VAL A 564 31.12 -15.97 -26.33
CA VAL A 564 30.82 -17.21 -27.04
C VAL A 564 29.31 -17.38 -27.17
N GLU A 565 28.87 -17.94 -28.30
CA GLU A 565 27.47 -18.36 -28.46
C GLU A 565 27.18 -19.63 -27.66
N ARG A 566 25.90 -19.85 -27.34
CA ARG A 566 25.42 -21.03 -26.61
C ARG A 566 25.86 -22.32 -27.31
N SER A 567 26.72 -23.08 -26.63
CA SER A 567 27.35 -24.28 -27.14
C SER A 567 27.93 -25.11 -25.99
N ILE A 568 28.35 -26.34 -26.27
CA ILE A 568 29.13 -27.14 -25.30
C ILE A 568 30.46 -26.44 -24.98
N ASP A 569 31.09 -25.81 -25.97
CA ASP A 569 32.37 -25.12 -25.80
C ASP A 569 32.29 -23.93 -24.84
N MET A 570 31.11 -23.30 -24.71
CA MET A 570 30.85 -22.29 -23.68
C MET A 570 31.05 -22.87 -22.27
N ILE A 571 30.50 -24.05 -22.00
CA ILE A 571 30.60 -24.70 -20.67
C ILE A 571 32.03 -25.20 -20.43
N VAL A 572 32.66 -25.78 -21.46
CA VAL A 572 34.08 -26.17 -21.41
C VAL A 572 34.98 -24.96 -21.13
N GLY A 573 34.72 -23.82 -21.79
CA GLY A 573 35.41 -22.56 -21.57
C GLY A 573 35.31 -22.06 -20.14
N LEU A 574 34.10 -22.01 -19.59
CA LEU A 574 33.84 -21.62 -18.20
C LEU A 574 34.57 -22.51 -17.21
N LEU A 575 34.42 -23.83 -17.32
CA LEU A 575 35.09 -24.78 -16.43
C LEU A 575 36.62 -24.72 -16.60
N GLY A 576 37.11 -24.54 -17.82
CA GLY A 576 38.53 -24.34 -18.11
C GLY A 576 39.11 -23.12 -17.39
N VAL A 577 38.40 -21.99 -17.42
CA VAL A 577 38.78 -20.76 -16.70
C VAL A 577 38.82 -21.01 -15.19
N LEU A 578 37.78 -21.60 -14.61
CA LEU A 578 37.72 -21.88 -13.17
C LEU A 578 38.81 -22.85 -12.72
N LYS A 579 39.09 -23.91 -13.51
CA LYS A 579 40.15 -24.90 -13.25
C LYS A 579 41.56 -24.32 -13.41
N ALA A 580 41.74 -23.31 -14.27
CA ALA A 580 42.97 -22.54 -14.36
C ALA A 580 43.14 -21.52 -13.22
N GLY A 581 42.11 -21.36 -12.37
CA GLY A 581 42.04 -20.40 -11.28
C GLY A 581 41.58 -19.00 -11.68
N GLY A 582 41.27 -18.77 -12.95
CA GLY A 582 40.77 -17.48 -13.43
C GLY A 582 39.31 -17.22 -13.05
N ALA A 583 38.89 -15.96 -13.16
CA ALA A 583 37.51 -15.53 -13.03
C ALA A 583 36.92 -15.20 -14.40
N TYR A 584 35.79 -15.79 -14.78
CA TYR A 584 35.19 -15.47 -16.07
C TYR A 584 34.42 -14.13 -16.03
N VAL A 585 34.46 -13.40 -17.13
CA VAL A 585 33.67 -12.19 -17.36
C VAL A 585 32.83 -12.42 -18.62
N PRO A 586 31.51 -12.65 -18.51
CA PRO A 586 30.69 -12.89 -19.67
C PRO A 586 30.52 -11.60 -20.47
N LEU A 587 30.65 -11.74 -21.79
CA LEU A 587 30.56 -10.67 -22.78
C LEU A 587 29.57 -11.12 -23.85
N ASP A 588 28.37 -10.54 -23.88
CA ASP A 588 27.38 -10.88 -24.90
C ASP A 588 27.84 -10.41 -26.29
N PRO A 589 28.03 -11.30 -27.28
CA PRO A 589 28.37 -10.86 -28.63
C PRO A 589 27.30 -9.98 -29.28
N GLU A 590 26.06 -10.04 -28.82
CA GLU A 590 24.95 -9.21 -29.29
C GLU A 590 24.93 -7.81 -28.67
N TYR A 591 25.72 -7.54 -27.62
CA TYR A 591 25.77 -6.21 -27.03
C TYR A 591 26.40 -5.18 -27.96
N PRO A 592 25.97 -3.90 -27.89
CA PRO A 592 26.55 -2.86 -28.71
C PRO A 592 28.07 -2.74 -28.50
N PRO A 593 28.86 -2.47 -29.56
CA PRO A 593 30.32 -2.43 -29.47
C PRO A 593 30.86 -1.48 -28.41
N GLU A 594 30.20 -0.33 -28.18
CA GLU A 594 30.62 0.63 -27.15
C GLU A 594 30.46 0.08 -25.74
N ARG A 595 29.37 -0.66 -25.49
CA ARG A 595 29.12 -1.33 -24.21
C ARG A 595 30.14 -2.42 -23.96
N LEU A 596 30.41 -3.26 -24.96
CA LEU A 596 31.44 -4.30 -24.88
C LEU A 596 32.82 -3.71 -24.62
N LYS A 597 33.16 -2.61 -25.31
CA LYS A 597 34.43 -1.91 -25.11
C LYS A 597 34.56 -1.42 -23.67
N TYR A 598 33.52 -0.77 -23.15
CA TYR A 598 33.50 -0.33 -21.75
C TYR A 598 33.66 -1.50 -20.78
N MET A 599 32.90 -2.59 -20.94
CA MET A 599 32.99 -3.76 -20.05
C MET A 599 34.38 -4.37 -20.07
N VAL A 600 35.01 -4.46 -21.25
CA VAL A 600 36.37 -4.98 -21.43
C VAL A 600 37.42 -4.07 -20.78
N GLU A 601 37.28 -2.75 -20.91
CA GLU A 601 38.16 -1.76 -20.28
C GLU A 601 38.00 -1.73 -18.75
N ASP A 602 36.76 -1.66 -18.25
CA ASP A 602 36.44 -1.60 -16.82
C ASP A 602 36.81 -2.90 -16.10
N SER A 603 36.62 -4.04 -16.75
CA SER A 603 37.00 -5.33 -16.19
C SER A 603 38.49 -5.62 -16.27
N ALA A 604 39.24 -4.95 -17.15
CA ALA A 604 40.65 -5.20 -17.39
C ALA A 604 40.94 -6.70 -17.57
N ILE A 605 40.20 -7.37 -18.46
CA ILE A 605 40.44 -8.78 -18.80
C ILE A 605 41.88 -8.96 -19.30
N GLY A 606 42.54 -10.02 -18.83
CA GLY A 606 43.89 -10.37 -19.27
C GLY A 606 43.92 -11.34 -20.44
N MET A 607 42.79 -11.98 -20.74
CA MET A 607 42.62 -12.93 -21.83
C MET A 607 41.16 -12.93 -22.29
N LEU A 608 40.93 -13.25 -23.56
CA LEU A 608 39.60 -13.40 -24.16
C LEU A 608 39.43 -14.81 -24.73
N LEU A 609 38.39 -15.51 -24.30
CA LEU A 609 37.88 -16.72 -24.95
C LEU A 609 36.74 -16.34 -25.88
N THR A 610 36.83 -16.75 -27.14
CA THR A 610 35.80 -16.44 -28.14
C THR A 610 35.73 -17.50 -29.23
N GLN A 611 34.93 -17.27 -30.26
CA GLN A 611 34.83 -18.14 -31.44
C GLN A 611 35.28 -17.37 -32.68
N SER A 612 35.83 -18.08 -33.65
CA SER A 612 36.49 -17.45 -34.80
C SER A 612 35.55 -16.60 -35.66
N HIS A 613 34.25 -16.94 -35.73
CA HIS A 613 33.27 -16.20 -36.52
C HIS A 613 32.80 -14.89 -35.87
N ILE A 614 32.87 -14.77 -34.55
CA ILE A 614 32.52 -13.54 -33.80
C ILE A 614 33.74 -12.77 -33.30
N ARG A 615 34.96 -13.29 -33.45
CA ARG A 615 36.20 -12.65 -32.97
C ARG A 615 36.34 -11.18 -33.39
N ALA A 616 35.89 -10.84 -34.60
CA ALA A 616 35.99 -9.49 -35.16
C ALA A 616 35.02 -8.48 -34.52
N SER A 617 33.91 -8.93 -33.93
CA SER A 617 32.93 -8.06 -33.27
C SER A 617 33.25 -7.78 -31.80
N ILE A 618 34.16 -8.58 -31.20
CA ILE A 618 34.51 -8.45 -29.78
C ILE A 618 35.77 -7.60 -29.59
N PRO A 619 35.71 -6.49 -28.82
CA PRO A 619 36.88 -5.68 -28.53
C PRO A 619 37.87 -6.46 -27.66
N CYS A 620 39.15 -6.30 -27.97
CA CYS A 620 40.25 -6.95 -27.25
C CYS A 620 41.31 -5.89 -26.92
N PRO A 621 41.66 -5.69 -25.63
CA PRO A 621 42.64 -4.68 -25.23
C PRO A 621 44.04 -4.98 -25.80
N PRO A 622 44.88 -3.95 -26.02
CA PRO A 622 46.29 -4.16 -26.30
C PRO A 622 46.95 -5.04 -25.23
N GLY A 623 47.58 -6.14 -25.63
CA GLY A 623 48.22 -7.09 -24.72
C GLY A 623 47.31 -8.18 -24.13
N CYS A 624 46.02 -8.17 -24.48
CA CYS A 624 45.10 -9.28 -24.18
C CYS A 624 45.18 -10.32 -25.30
N GLU A 625 45.50 -11.57 -24.96
CA GLU A 625 45.50 -12.68 -25.91
C GLU A 625 44.06 -13.19 -26.11
N ALA A 626 43.67 -13.41 -27.37
CA ALA A 626 42.36 -13.96 -27.71
C ALA A 626 42.53 -15.40 -28.20
N LEU A 627 41.84 -16.34 -27.55
CA LEU A 627 41.83 -17.75 -27.88
C LEU A 627 40.48 -18.11 -28.52
N GLU A 628 40.54 -18.60 -29.76
CA GLU A 628 39.37 -19.06 -30.53
C GLU A 628 39.08 -20.53 -30.17
N LEU A 629 38.02 -20.78 -29.39
CA LEU A 629 37.70 -22.11 -28.84
C LEU A 629 37.40 -23.16 -29.93
N ASP A 630 36.87 -22.73 -31.07
CA ASP A 630 36.56 -23.57 -32.24
C ASP A 630 37.79 -23.91 -33.09
N ARG A 631 38.95 -23.28 -32.82
CA ARG A 631 40.20 -23.50 -33.56
C ARG A 631 41.37 -23.94 -32.71
N VAL A 632 41.30 -23.77 -31.39
CA VAL A 632 42.39 -24.13 -30.49
C VAL A 632 42.58 -25.65 -30.44
N ASP A 633 43.79 -26.11 -30.77
CA ASP A 633 44.17 -27.50 -30.59
C ASP A 633 44.74 -27.73 -29.18
N VAL A 634 43.93 -28.35 -28.32
CA VAL A 634 44.31 -28.77 -26.97
C VAL A 634 44.52 -30.29 -26.85
N SER A 635 44.62 -31.00 -27.98
CA SER A 635 44.76 -32.47 -28.00
C SER A 635 46.11 -32.95 -27.42
N SER A 636 47.13 -32.09 -27.45
CA SER A 636 48.46 -32.35 -26.86
C SER A 636 48.52 -32.06 -25.36
N GLU A 637 47.56 -31.31 -24.81
CA GLU A 637 47.47 -30.99 -23.39
C GLU A 637 47.02 -32.20 -22.57
N THR A 638 47.44 -32.29 -21.31
CA THR A 638 47.02 -33.38 -20.42
C THR A 638 45.52 -33.28 -20.07
N ALA A 639 44.88 -34.44 -19.91
CA ALA A 639 43.48 -34.54 -19.50
C ALA A 639 43.28 -34.64 -17.98
N SER A 640 44.37 -34.64 -17.19
CA SER A 640 44.34 -34.70 -15.72
C SER A 640 43.91 -33.38 -15.09
N ASN A 641 43.22 -33.42 -13.94
CA ASN A 641 42.79 -32.22 -13.22
C ASN A 641 44.00 -31.32 -12.88
N PRO A 642 43.99 -30.03 -13.29
CA PRO A 642 45.03 -29.09 -12.89
C PRO A 642 45.12 -28.94 -11.37
N GLN A 643 46.34 -28.82 -10.84
CA GLN A 643 46.59 -28.63 -9.41
C GLN A 643 46.95 -27.17 -9.15
N VAL A 644 45.97 -26.26 -9.28
CA VAL A 644 46.16 -24.82 -9.07
C VAL A 644 45.87 -24.47 -7.61
N CYS A 645 46.84 -23.88 -6.92
CA CYS A 645 46.62 -23.37 -5.56
C CYS A 645 45.88 -22.03 -5.63
N MET A 646 44.67 -21.96 -5.06
CA MET A 646 43.86 -20.74 -5.03
C MET A 646 43.26 -20.50 -3.64
N HIS A 647 43.12 -19.22 -3.30
CA HIS A 647 42.43 -18.83 -2.08
C HIS A 647 40.90 -18.94 -2.28
N PRO A 648 40.09 -19.40 -1.30
CA PRO A 648 38.63 -19.50 -1.47
C PRO A 648 37.97 -18.16 -1.80
N ASP A 649 38.53 -17.05 -1.32
CA ASP A 649 38.01 -15.72 -1.62
C ASP A 649 38.44 -15.19 -2.99
N SER A 650 39.23 -15.93 -3.78
CA SER A 650 39.57 -15.57 -5.17
C SER A 650 38.30 -15.46 -6.01
N LEU A 651 38.28 -14.56 -6.99
CA LEU A 651 37.14 -14.35 -7.89
C LEU A 651 36.87 -15.62 -8.69
N ALA A 652 35.60 -16.03 -8.72
CA ALA A 652 35.10 -17.06 -9.63
C ALA A 652 34.52 -16.44 -10.90
N TYR A 653 33.80 -15.31 -10.75
CA TYR A 653 33.23 -14.59 -11.88
C TYR A 653 33.01 -13.11 -11.59
N VAL A 654 32.82 -12.34 -12.65
CA VAL A 654 32.34 -10.96 -12.60
C VAL A 654 31.16 -10.81 -13.56
N ILE A 655 29.96 -10.58 -13.05
CA ILE A 655 28.76 -10.32 -13.88
C ILE A 655 28.42 -8.84 -13.85
N TYR A 656 28.23 -8.24 -15.02
CA TYR A 656 27.85 -6.83 -15.12
C TYR A 656 26.35 -6.63 -14.97
N THR A 657 25.97 -5.66 -14.13
CA THR A 657 24.59 -5.18 -13.98
C THR A 657 24.48 -3.73 -14.45
N SER A 658 23.25 -3.27 -14.73
CA SER A 658 22.99 -1.85 -15.03
C SER A 658 23.38 -0.95 -13.86
N GLY A 659 23.80 0.28 -14.15
CA GLY A 659 24.32 1.20 -13.14
C GLY A 659 23.62 2.56 -13.14
N SER A 660 23.16 3.00 -11.98
CA SER A 660 22.46 4.28 -11.78
C SER A 660 23.23 5.53 -12.25
N THR A 661 24.55 5.41 -12.42
CA THR A 661 25.44 6.48 -12.95
C THR A 661 25.52 6.53 -14.48
N GLY A 662 24.77 5.69 -15.20
CA GLY A 662 24.81 5.62 -16.66
C GLY A 662 25.84 4.68 -17.26
N LYS A 663 26.54 3.90 -16.43
CA LYS A 663 27.51 2.91 -16.87
C LYS A 663 27.33 1.59 -16.11
N PRO A 664 27.45 0.43 -16.79
CA PRO A 664 27.37 -0.88 -16.14
C PRO A 664 28.41 -1.04 -15.02
N LYS A 665 28.06 -1.85 -14.01
CA LYS A 665 28.93 -2.16 -12.85
C LYS A 665 29.17 -3.66 -12.76
N GLY A 666 30.43 -4.07 -12.66
CA GLY A 666 30.81 -5.48 -12.51
C GLY A 666 30.70 -5.93 -11.05
N VAL A 667 29.90 -6.97 -10.78
CA VAL A 667 29.75 -7.59 -9.45
C VAL A 667 30.69 -8.80 -9.38
N GLY A 668 31.71 -8.73 -8.52
CA GLY A 668 32.69 -9.81 -8.37
C GLY A 668 32.35 -10.80 -7.27
N LEU A 669 32.12 -12.07 -7.61
CA LEU A 669 31.87 -13.14 -6.64
C LEU A 669 33.09 -14.04 -6.46
N SER A 670 33.26 -14.54 -5.24
CA SER A 670 34.35 -15.47 -4.91
C SER A 670 33.98 -16.93 -5.13
N HIS A 671 35.01 -17.79 -5.19
CA HIS A 671 34.82 -19.24 -5.21
C HIS A 671 34.10 -19.76 -3.98
N ARG A 672 34.37 -19.22 -2.78
CA ARG A 672 33.67 -19.56 -1.55
C ARG A 672 32.17 -19.28 -1.67
N ALA A 673 31.81 -18.05 -2.04
CA ALA A 673 30.40 -17.67 -2.17
C ALA A 673 29.68 -18.54 -3.21
N LEU A 674 30.31 -18.81 -4.35
CA LEU A 674 29.75 -19.69 -5.39
C LEU A 674 29.59 -21.14 -4.91
N ALA A 675 30.59 -21.71 -4.23
CA ALA A 675 30.54 -23.08 -3.73
C ALA A 675 29.49 -23.27 -2.63
N GLU A 676 29.43 -22.35 -1.67
CA GLU A 676 28.43 -22.39 -0.60
C GLU A 676 27.02 -22.18 -1.16
N HIS A 677 26.85 -21.26 -2.11
CA HIS A 677 25.59 -21.09 -2.82
C HIS A 677 25.18 -22.36 -3.55
N ALA A 678 26.08 -23.00 -4.30
CA ALA A 678 25.79 -24.22 -5.03
C ALA A 678 25.32 -25.36 -4.10
N GLN A 679 25.95 -25.52 -2.93
CA GLN A 679 25.55 -26.52 -1.95
C GLN A 679 24.20 -26.17 -1.30
N ALA A 680 23.94 -24.89 -1.00
CA ALA A 680 22.65 -24.41 -0.52
C ALA A 680 21.53 -24.71 -1.52
N ALA A 681 21.77 -24.42 -2.80
CA ALA A 681 20.85 -24.69 -3.90
C ALA A 681 20.59 -26.18 -4.08
N VAL A 682 21.62 -27.04 -4.05
CA VAL A 682 21.45 -28.51 -4.11
C VAL A 682 20.53 -29.01 -3.00
N GLY A 683 20.74 -28.56 -1.76
CA GLY A 683 19.91 -28.96 -0.63
C GLY A 683 18.47 -28.46 -0.74
N PHE A 684 18.30 -27.18 -1.09
CA PHE A 684 16.98 -26.53 -1.15
C PHE A 684 16.12 -27.03 -2.32
N PHE A 685 16.71 -27.17 -3.51
CA PHE A 685 16.04 -27.72 -4.70
C PHE A 685 15.93 -29.24 -4.69
N ARG A 686 16.63 -29.90 -3.75
CA ARG A 686 16.73 -31.36 -3.63
C ARG A 686 17.25 -32.00 -4.92
N LEU A 687 18.24 -31.36 -5.54
CA LEU A 687 18.86 -31.84 -6.77
C LEU A 687 19.60 -33.15 -6.52
N ASN A 688 19.51 -34.08 -7.46
CA ASN A 688 20.21 -35.34 -7.44
C ASN A 688 20.56 -35.82 -8.85
N ALA A 689 21.33 -36.90 -8.97
CA ALA A 689 21.84 -37.41 -10.25
C ALA A 689 20.77 -37.88 -11.25
N SER A 690 19.51 -38.06 -10.84
CA SER A 690 18.42 -38.38 -11.77
C SER A 690 17.78 -37.15 -12.43
N ASP A 691 18.12 -35.95 -11.95
CA ASP A 691 17.54 -34.72 -12.45
C ASP A 691 18.15 -34.27 -13.78
N ARG A 692 17.35 -33.53 -14.55
CA ARG A 692 17.78 -32.77 -15.72
C ARG A 692 17.32 -31.32 -15.59
N MET A 693 18.29 -30.42 -15.45
CA MET A 693 18.07 -28.97 -15.34
C MET A 693 18.05 -28.34 -16.73
N LEU A 694 17.05 -27.50 -17.02
CA LEU A 694 17.10 -26.63 -18.20
C LEU A 694 18.03 -25.44 -17.94
N LEU A 695 19.11 -25.33 -18.71
CA LEU A 695 19.91 -24.11 -18.78
C LEU A 695 19.23 -23.15 -19.74
N PHE A 696 18.39 -22.26 -19.22
CA PHE A 696 17.58 -21.29 -19.95
C PHE A 696 18.19 -19.89 -20.01
N SER A 697 18.77 -19.43 -18.90
CA SER A 697 19.29 -18.07 -18.72
C SER A 697 20.50 -17.76 -19.60
N THR A 698 20.70 -16.49 -19.96
CA THR A 698 21.94 -16.04 -20.63
C THR A 698 23.12 -16.06 -19.67
N ILE A 699 24.33 -16.33 -20.16
CA ILE A 699 25.59 -16.31 -19.38
C ILE A 699 25.87 -14.96 -18.73
N ASN A 700 25.27 -13.88 -19.24
CA ASN A 700 25.36 -12.52 -18.71
C ASN A 700 24.44 -12.28 -17.50
N PHE A 701 23.58 -13.24 -17.15
CA PHE A 701 22.67 -13.17 -16.03
C PHE A 701 23.06 -14.20 -14.98
N ASP A 702 23.03 -13.84 -13.71
CA ASP A 702 23.43 -14.69 -12.60
C ASP A 702 22.53 -15.92 -12.39
N GLY A 703 21.27 -15.89 -12.87
CA GLY A 703 20.43 -17.09 -12.98
C GLY A 703 21.08 -18.22 -13.79
N PHE A 704 21.98 -17.93 -14.73
CA PHE A 704 22.78 -18.96 -15.42
C PHE A 704 23.67 -19.77 -14.45
N VAL A 705 24.18 -19.12 -13.40
CA VAL A 705 25.06 -19.73 -12.40
C VAL A 705 24.28 -20.78 -11.59
N GLU A 706 23.06 -20.44 -11.16
CA GLU A 706 22.12 -21.34 -10.45
C GLU A 706 21.70 -22.53 -11.31
N GLN A 707 21.54 -22.31 -12.62
CA GLN A 707 21.13 -23.35 -13.57
C GLN A 707 22.27 -24.29 -14.00
N LEU A 708 23.53 -23.91 -13.76
CA LEU A 708 24.71 -24.66 -14.21
C LEU A 708 25.43 -25.36 -13.04
N PHE A 709 25.86 -24.63 -12.02
CA PHE A 709 26.80 -25.17 -11.04
C PHE A 709 26.14 -26.09 -10.00
N PRO A 710 25.03 -25.72 -9.33
CA PRO A 710 24.34 -26.63 -8.40
C PRO A 710 24.02 -28.01 -8.99
N PRO A 711 23.34 -28.14 -10.14
CA PRO A 711 23.04 -29.44 -10.74
C PRO A 711 24.30 -30.24 -11.09
N LEU A 712 25.34 -29.61 -11.64
CA LEU A 712 26.60 -30.31 -11.93
C LEU A 712 27.31 -30.79 -10.65
N CYS A 713 27.21 -30.05 -9.54
CA CYS A 713 27.73 -30.48 -8.24
C CYS A 713 26.92 -31.65 -7.63
N ALA A 714 25.67 -31.85 -8.06
CA ALA A 714 24.80 -32.93 -7.63
C ALA A 714 24.81 -34.17 -8.55
N GLY A 715 25.58 -34.13 -9.64
CA GLY A 715 25.64 -35.22 -10.63
C GLY A 715 24.46 -35.23 -11.62
N ALA A 716 23.65 -34.16 -11.67
CA ALA A 716 22.49 -34.04 -12.56
C ALA A 716 22.91 -33.69 -14.01
N GLY A 717 22.02 -33.92 -14.97
CA GLY A 717 22.23 -33.51 -16.36
C GLY A 717 21.77 -32.07 -16.63
N ILE A 718 22.40 -31.40 -17.60
CA ILE A 718 22.02 -30.07 -18.07
C ILE A 718 21.51 -30.16 -19.51
N VAL A 719 20.31 -29.64 -19.75
CA VAL A 719 19.75 -29.47 -21.10
C VAL A 719 19.94 -28.01 -21.52
N LEU A 720 20.70 -27.78 -22.59
CA LEU A 720 20.94 -26.45 -23.11
C LEU A 720 19.89 -26.14 -24.20
N ARG A 721 19.20 -25.01 -24.08
CA ARG A 721 18.48 -24.45 -25.23
C ARG A 721 19.45 -23.88 -26.27
N GLY A 722 19.00 -23.83 -27.53
CA GLY A 722 19.62 -23.05 -28.60
C GLY A 722 19.58 -21.53 -28.35
N PRO A 723 20.09 -20.71 -29.29
CA PRO A 723 20.20 -19.26 -29.11
C PRO A 723 18.84 -18.56 -29.00
N ALA A 724 17.83 -19.03 -29.73
CA ALA A 724 16.47 -18.51 -29.62
C ALA A 724 15.79 -18.91 -28.30
N LEU A 725 14.96 -18.01 -27.77
CA LEU A 725 14.00 -18.35 -26.72
C LEU A 725 12.96 -19.31 -27.29
N TRP A 726 12.53 -20.27 -26.49
CA TRP A 726 11.46 -21.19 -26.88
C TRP A 726 10.11 -20.50 -26.79
N ASP A 727 9.21 -20.76 -27.74
CA ASP A 727 7.78 -20.51 -27.53
C ASP A 727 7.18 -21.61 -26.62
N SER A 728 5.92 -21.46 -26.23
CA SER A 728 5.27 -22.40 -25.32
C SER A 728 5.17 -23.82 -25.89
N GLU A 729 4.94 -23.96 -27.20
CA GLU A 729 4.87 -25.26 -27.88
C GLU A 729 6.23 -25.96 -27.91
N THR A 730 7.27 -25.25 -28.31
CA THR A 730 8.65 -25.74 -28.30
C THR A 730 9.08 -26.10 -26.88
N PHE A 731 8.79 -25.23 -25.90
CA PHE A 731 9.11 -25.47 -24.50
C PHE A 731 8.47 -26.78 -24.01
N TYR A 732 7.17 -26.96 -24.23
CA TYR A 732 6.46 -28.18 -23.83
C TYR A 732 7.02 -29.43 -24.52
N ARG A 733 7.29 -29.35 -25.83
CA ARG A 733 7.86 -30.48 -26.59
C ARG A 733 9.23 -30.87 -26.06
N GLU A 734 10.12 -29.91 -25.84
CA GLU A 734 11.47 -30.18 -25.34
C GLU A 734 11.44 -30.62 -23.88
N LEU A 735 10.54 -30.09 -23.04
CA LEU A 735 10.32 -30.54 -21.66
C LEU A 735 10.13 -32.06 -21.60
N VAL A 736 9.19 -32.58 -22.39
CA VAL A 736 8.86 -34.01 -22.43
C VAL A 736 9.97 -34.81 -23.12
N THR A 737 10.42 -34.36 -24.29
CA THR A 737 11.38 -35.12 -25.13
C THR A 737 12.75 -35.24 -24.45
N ARG A 738 13.21 -34.16 -23.82
CA ARG A 738 14.51 -34.10 -23.14
C ARG A 738 14.45 -34.58 -21.70
N ARG A 739 13.25 -34.93 -21.21
CA ARG A 739 13.01 -35.41 -19.84
C ARG A 739 13.47 -34.41 -18.78
N ILE A 740 13.18 -33.14 -19.00
CA ILE A 740 13.55 -32.06 -18.08
C ILE A 740 12.73 -32.22 -16.79
N SER A 741 13.41 -32.25 -15.64
CA SER A 741 12.78 -32.45 -14.34
C SER A 741 12.72 -31.18 -13.49
N VAL A 742 13.64 -30.24 -13.72
CA VAL A 742 13.72 -28.97 -13.02
C VAL A 742 13.94 -27.84 -14.02
N VAL A 743 13.17 -26.76 -13.88
CA VAL A 743 13.34 -25.52 -14.66
C VAL A 743 13.37 -24.33 -13.73
N ASP A 744 14.21 -23.36 -14.06
CA ASP A 744 14.31 -22.07 -13.39
C ASP A 744 14.19 -20.96 -14.43
N LEU A 745 13.20 -20.10 -14.24
CA LEU A 745 12.74 -19.13 -15.23
C LEU A 745 12.51 -17.77 -14.57
N THR A 746 12.61 -16.72 -15.37
CA THR A 746 12.10 -15.41 -14.98
C THR A 746 10.59 -15.50 -14.77
N THR A 747 10.04 -14.84 -13.75
CA THR A 747 8.61 -14.85 -13.43
C THR A 747 7.74 -14.49 -14.64
N ALA A 748 8.11 -13.48 -15.44
CA ALA A 748 7.37 -13.08 -16.64
C ALA A 748 7.27 -14.19 -17.69
N TYR A 749 8.38 -14.88 -17.97
CA TYR A 749 8.40 -15.97 -18.94
C TYR A 749 7.61 -17.19 -18.44
N TRP A 750 7.76 -17.54 -17.16
CA TRP A 750 6.95 -18.58 -16.53
C TRP A 750 5.45 -18.27 -16.64
N MET A 751 5.05 -17.03 -16.36
CA MET A 751 3.65 -16.60 -16.42
C MET A 751 3.07 -16.78 -17.84
N LEU A 752 3.85 -16.42 -18.87
CA LEU A 752 3.44 -16.61 -20.27
C LEU A 752 3.21 -18.09 -20.60
N LEU A 753 4.10 -18.98 -20.13
CA LEU A 753 3.96 -20.42 -20.35
C LEU A 753 2.71 -20.98 -19.66
N VAL A 754 2.50 -20.69 -18.38
CA VAL A 754 1.38 -21.27 -17.62
C VAL A 754 0.03 -20.80 -18.14
N GLN A 755 -0.08 -19.55 -18.59
CA GLN A 755 -1.29 -19.04 -19.21
C GLN A 755 -1.62 -19.76 -20.53
N ASP A 756 -0.61 -19.99 -21.36
CA ASP A 756 -0.81 -20.73 -22.61
C ASP A 756 -1.12 -22.21 -22.35
N PHE A 757 -0.45 -22.85 -21.39
CA PHE A 757 -0.69 -24.23 -21.02
C PHE A 757 -2.10 -24.42 -20.44
N ALA A 758 -2.58 -23.50 -19.60
CA ALA A 758 -3.95 -23.47 -19.11
C ALA A 758 -4.95 -23.34 -20.27
N ARG A 759 -4.72 -22.40 -21.21
CA ARG A 759 -5.57 -22.22 -22.39
C ARG A 759 -5.67 -23.47 -23.26
N ARG A 760 -4.55 -24.19 -23.40
CA ARG A 760 -4.46 -25.43 -24.19
C ARG A 760 -4.94 -26.68 -23.45
N GLY A 761 -5.18 -26.58 -22.14
CA GLY A 761 -5.63 -27.70 -21.30
C GLY A 761 -4.61 -28.82 -21.18
N LEU A 762 -3.31 -28.52 -21.17
CA LEU A 762 -2.25 -29.52 -21.01
C LEU A 762 -2.28 -30.14 -19.60
N GLN A 763 -1.97 -31.44 -19.49
CA GLN A 763 -2.05 -32.19 -18.22
C GLN A 763 -0.86 -33.13 -17.96
N ASP A 764 -0.06 -33.46 -18.98
CA ASP A 764 1.11 -34.33 -18.85
C ASP A 764 2.39 -33.54 -19.13
N TYR A 765 3.24 -33.41 -18.11
CA TYR A 765 4.49 -32.66 -18.17
C TYR A 765 5.73 -33.56 -18.09
N GLY A 766 5.55 -34.87 -18.34
CA GLY A 766 6.64 -35.84 -18.34
C GLY A 766 7.28 -35.99 -16.95
N LEU A 767 8.58 -35.70 -16.85
CA LEU A 767 9.35 -35.83 -15.59
C LEU A 767 9.47 -34.51 -14.82
N LEU A 768 8.80 -33.44 -15.27
CA LEU A 768 8.84 -32.16 -14.57
C LEU A 768 8.31 -32.34 -13.14
N ARG A 769 9.17 -32.08 -12.16
CA ARG A 769 8.83 -32.17 -10.72
C ARG A 769 8.93 -30.84 -10.00
N GLN A 770 9.65 -29.88 -10.56
CA GLN A 770 9.89 -28.60 -9.91
C GLN A 770 10.11 -27.46 -10.91
N VAL A 771 9.53 -26.30 -10.60
CA VAL A 771 9.66 -25.04 -11.33
C VAL A 771 10.06 -23.95 -10.35
N HIS A 772 11.07 -23.16 -10.71
CA HIS A 772 11.43 -21.94 -10.01
C HIS A 772 11.06 -20.74 -10.87
N ALA A 773 10.50 -19.72 -10.23
CA ALA A 773 10.17 -18.46 -10.85
C ALA A 773 10.75 -17.34 -9.98
N GLY A 774 11.60 -16.51 -10.58
CA GLY A 774 12.28 -15.45 -9.84
C GLY A 774 12.68 -14.28 -10.72
N GLY A 775 13.35 -13.32 -10.10
CA GLY A 775 13.79 -12.10 -10.77
C GLY A 775 12.72 -11.01 -10.83
N GLU A 776 11.44 -11.30 -10.62
CA GLU A 776 10.35 -10.31 -10.52
C GLU A 776 9.30 -10.75 -9.48
N ALA A 777 8.45 -9.83 -9.03
CA ALA A 777 7.37 -10.16 -8.12
C ALA A 777 6.38 -11.14 -8.78
N MET A 778 6.07 -12.23 -8.09
CA MET A 778 5.07 -13.20 -8.53
C MET A 778 3.66 -12.70 -8.23
N SER A 779 2.78 -12.78 -9.22
CA SER A 779 1.38 -12.37 -9.07
C SER A 779 0.49 -13.55 -8.62
N PRO A 780 -0.58 -13.29 -7.86
CA PRO A 780 -1.60 -14.31 -7.54
C PRO A 780 -2.25 -14.91 -8.80
N GLU A 781 -2.41 -14.13 -9.86
CA GLU A 781 -2.92 -14.59 -11.15
C GLU A 781 -2.01 -15.65 -11.77
N GLY A 782 -0.69 -15.51 -11.62
CA GLY A 782 0.27 -16.51 -12.04
C GLY A 782 0.09 -17.85 -11.30
N LEU A 783 -0.13 -17.81 -9.98
CA LEU A 783 -0.40 -19.01 -9.18
C LEU A 783 -1.68 -19.72 -9.60
N LYS A 784 -2.73 -18.95 -9.91
CA LYS A 784 -3.98 -19.50 -10.44
C LYS A 784 -3.76 -20.16 -11.81
N ALA A 785 -3.11 -19.45 -12.74
CA ALA A 785 -2.81 -19.98 -14.07
C ALA A 785 -1.95 -21.26 -14.01
N TRP A 786 -0.99 -21.33 -13.09
CA TRP A 786 -0.21 -22.53 -12.80
C TRP A 786 -1.07 -23.73 -12.43
N ARG A 787 -2.06 -23.53 -11.56
CA ARG A 787 -3.00 -24.61 -11.18
C ARG A 787 -3.94 -24.99 -12.31
N ASP A 788 -4.49 -23.99 -13.01
CA ASP A 788 -5.39 -24.21 -14.14
C ASP A 788 -4.68 -24.93 -15.30
N ALA A 789 -3.36 -24.76 -15.42
CA ALA A 789 -2.50 -25.53 -16.32
C ALA A 789 -2.25 -26.98 -15.86
N GLY A 790 -2.85 -27.49 -14.78
CA GLY A 790 -2.63 -28.85 -14.30
C GLY A 790 -1.26 -29.06 -13.62
N LEU A 791 -0.50 -27.99 -13.36
CA LEU A 791 0.83 -28.07 -12.73
C LEU A 791 0.75 -28.06 -11.19
N GLY A 792 -0.46 -28.11 -10.61
CA GLY A 792 -0.67 -28.05 -9.15
C GLY A 792 0.02 -29.16 -8.33
N GLY A 793 0.38 -30.28 -8.96
CA GLY A 793 1.16 -31.37 -8.35
C GLY A 793 2.69 -31.20 -8.45
N ILE A 794 3.17 -30.18 -9.16
CA ILE A 794 4.58 -29.86 -9.36
C ILE A 794 5.00 -28.80 -8.34
N THR A 795 6.20 -28.94 -7.79
CA THR A 795 6.71 -27.97 -6.80
C THR A 795 6.98 -26.63 -7.48
N LEU A 796 6.38 -25.54 -6.99
CA LEU A 796 6.64 -24.18 -7.48
C LEU A 796 7.40 -23.41 -6.40
N LEU A 797 8.58 -22.89 -6.74
CA LEU A 797 9.36 -22.04 -5.85
C LEU A 797 9.37 -20.60 -6.38
N ASN A 798 8.94 -19.65 -5.55
CA ASN A 798 9.17 -18.23 -5.80
C ASN A 798 10.54 -17.86 -5.22
N THR A 799 11.49 -17.44 -6.05
CA THR A 799 12.88 -17.17 -5.66
C THR A 799 13.21 -15.69 -5.77
N TYR A 800 13.95 -15.18 -4.79
CA TYR A 800 14.39 -13.79 -4.78
C TYR A 800 15.87 -13.70 -4.37
N GLY A 801 16.62 -12.88 -5.10
CA GLY A 801 17.92 -12.42 -4.67
C GLY A 801 18.53 -11.43 -5.66
N PRO A 802 19.39 -10.53 -5.19
CA PRO A 802 20.22 -9.69 -6.05
C PRO A 802 21.55 -10.39 -6.38
N THR A 803 22.16 -9.98 -7.50
CA THR A 803 23.49 -10.47 -7.93
C THR A 803 24.56 -10.29 -6.86
N GLU A 804 24.47 -9.22 -6.07
CA GLU A 804 25.39 -8.91 -4.98
C GLU A 804 25.33 -9.89 -3.79
N ALA A 805 24.33 -10.77 -3.73
CA ALA A 805 24.13 -11.74 -2.65
C ALA A 805 24.03 -13.20 -3.13
N ALA A 806 24.72 -13.52 -4.23
CA ALA A 806 24.81 -14.86 -4.82
C ALA A 806 23.44 -15.44 -5.24
N VAL A 807 22.92 -14.91 -6.35
CA VAL A 807 21.74 -15.35 -7.10
C VAL A 807 20.44 -15.35 -6.30
N THR A 808 20.19 -16.39 -5.51
CA THR A 808 18.95 -16.56 -4.72
C THR A 808 19.25 -16.45 -3.24
N ALA A 809 18.69 -15.45 -2.57
CA ALA A 809 18.85 -15.20 -1.12
C ALA A 809 17.67 -15.72 -0.29
N THR A 810 16.45 -15.62 -0.80
CA THR A 810 15.23 -16.10 -0.15
C THR A 810 14.39 -16.89 -1.13
N ALA A 811 13.54 -17.78 -0.60
CA ALA A 811 12.60 -18.51 -1.42
C ALA A 811 11.36 -18.96 -0.65
N LEU A 812 10.24 -19.07 -1.36
CA LEU A 812 8.97 -19.60 -0.87
C LEU A 812 8.57 -20.83 -1.69
N ASN A 813 8.09 -21.88 -1.03
CA ASN A 813 7.39 -22.98 -1.71
C ASN A 813 5.91 -22.64 -1.85
N CYS A 814 5.48 -22.28 -3.06
CA CYS A 814 4.12 -21.84 -3.36
C CYS A 814 3.10 -22.99 -3.52
N SER A 815 3.52 -24.25 -3.45
CA SER A 815 2.64 -25.40 -3.70
C SER A 815 1.52 -25.58 -2.67
N HIS A 816 1.58 -24.89 -1.53
CA HIS A 816 0.54 -24.93 -0.49
C HIS A 816 -0.68 -24.05 -0.82
N TYR A 817 -0.54 -22.99 -1.62
CA TYR A 817 -1.65 -22.06 -1.94
C TYR A 817 -2.72 -22.72 -2.79
N SER A 818 -3.99 -22.74 -2.37
CA SER A 818 -5.09 -23.31 -3.16
C SER A 818 -5.84 -22.23 -3.96
N ASN A 819 -6.70 -22.61 -4.92
CA ASN A 819 -7.53 -21.62 -5.63
C ASN A 819 -8.48 -20.86 -4.70
N ASP A 820 -8.86 -21.48 -3.57
CA ASP A 820 -9.73 -20.88 -2.55
C ASP A 820 -8.92 -20.10 -1.49
N ASP A 821 -7.59 -20.14 -1.55
CA ASP A 821 -6.66 -19.56 -0.57
C ASP A 821 -5.46 -18.91 -1.28
N MET A 822 -5.76 -17.97 -2.18
CA MET A 822 -4.74 -17.19 -2.89
C MET A 822 -4.40 -15.94 -2.08
N PRO A 823 -3.10 -15.64 -1.88
CA PRO A 823 -2.71 -14.44 -1.15
C PRO A 823 -2.96 -13.20 -2.02
N ALA A 824 -3.18 -12.04 -1.38
CA ALA A 824 -3.24 -10.76 -2.08
C ALA A 824 -1.90 -10.38 -2.76
N GLN A 825 -0.79 -10.80 -2.16
CA GLN A 825 0.55 -10.65 -2.70
C GLN A 825 1.39 -11.88 -2.35
N VAL A 826 2.16 -12.39 -3.33
CA VAL A 826 3.00 -13.58 -3.11
C VAL A 826 4.29 -13.17 -2.41
N SER A 827 4.56 -13.80 -1.28
CA SER A 827 5.78 -13.59 -0.49
C SER A 827 7.04 -14.08 -1.22
N ILE A 828 8.17 -13.42 -0.96
CA ILE A 828 9.51 -13.86 -1.43
C ILE A 828 10.16 -14.88 -0.48
N GLY A 829 9.44 -15.27 0.56
CA GLY A 829 9.74 -16.41 1.40
C GLY A 829 10.66 -16.11 2.58
N ALA A 830 11.50 -17.08 2.90
CA ALA A 830 12.44 -17.04 4.01
C ALA A 830 13.90 -17.19 3.55
N PRO A 831 14.89 -16.82 4.37
CA PRO A 831 16.31 -16.89 4.02
C PRO A 831 16.79 -18.31 3.71
N LEU A 832 17.51 -18.47 2.59
CA LEU A 832 18.27 -19.69 2.31
C LEU A 832 19.48 -19.82 3.24
N ALA A 833 20.05 -21.04 3.28
CA ALA A 833 21.25 -21.32 4.06
C ALA A 833 22.35 -20.30 3.79
N ALA A 834 23.08 -19.94 4.85
CA ALA A 834 24.18 -18.98 4.84
C ALA A 834 23.82 -17.51 4.58
N ARG A 835 22.53 -17.16 4.55
CA ARG A 835 22.05 -15.76 4.47
C ARG A 835 21.45 -15.31 5.80
N ASN A 836 21.66 -14.03 6.10
CA ASN A 836 20.96 -13.30 7.14
C ASN A 836 20.15 -12.19 6.45
N ILE A 837 18.87 -12.07 6.76
CA ILE A 837 18.00 -11.01 6.22
C ILE A 837 17.56 -10.11 7.37
N TYR A 838 17.72 -8.81 7.16
CA TYR A 838 17.26 -7.77 8.06
C TYR A 838 16.37 -6.80 7.30
N LEU A 839 15.26 -6.39 7.90
CA LEU A 839 14.44 -5.29 7.40
C LEU A 839 14.70 -4.09 8.31
N LEU A 840 15.32 -3.04 7.77
CA LEU A 840 15.87 -1.94 8.55
C LEU A 840 15.17 -0.61 8.22
N ASP A 841 15.04 0.26 9.22
CA ASP A 841 14.68 1.66 8.99
C ASP A 841 15.89 2.48 8.50
N SER A 842 15.66 3.77 8.22
CA SER A 842 16.70 4.70 7.76
C SER A 842 17.82 4.95 8.77
N ASN A 843 17.69 4.48 10.02
CA ASN A 843 18.70 4.55 11.06
C ASN A 843 19.42 3.20 11.28
N LEU A 844 19.20 2.22 10.39
CA LEU A 844 19.75 0.86 10.46
C LEU A 844 19.24 0.07 11.67
N VAL A 845 18.04 0.37 12.16
CA VAL A 845 17.39 -0.37 13.25
C VAL A 845 16.37 -1.35 12.67
N PRO A 846 16.29 -2.61 13.15
CA PRO A 846 15.28 -3.55 12.70
C PRO A 846 13.86 -3.04 12.94
N VAL A 847 12.99 -3.17 11.93
CA VAL A 847 11.59 -2.75 12.03
C VAL A 847 10.70 -3.85 12.61
N PRO A 848 9.59 -3.51 13.31
CA PRO A 848 8.62 -4.48 13.78
C PRO A 848 7.92 -5.27 12.65
N PRO A 849 7.35 -6.45 12.94
CA PRO A 849 6.49 -7.14 11.99
C PRO A 849 5.33 -6.27 11.49
N GLY A 850 5.07 -6.32 10.19
CA GLY A 850 4.10 -5.50 9.46
C GLY A 850 4.64 -4.15 8.95
N VAL A 851 5.72 -3.63 9.54
CA VAL A 851 6.32 -2.34 9.16
C VAL A 851 7.25 -2.49 7.97
N ALA A 852 7.16 -1.54 7.03
CA ALA A 852 8.03 -1.50 5.86
C ALA A 852 9.45 -1.07 6.25
N GLY A 853 10.46 -1.80 5.79
CA GLY A 853 11.88 -1.48 5.96
C GLY A 853 12.70 -1.85 4.73
N GLU A 854 13.89 -1.28 4.61
CA GLU A 854 14.84 -1.66 3.57
C GLU A 854 15.35 -3.08 3.83
N LEU A 855 15.25 -3.93 2.80
CA LEU A 855 15.78 -5.29 2.84
C LEU A 855 17.30 -5.26 2.72
N CYS A 856 17.98 -5.71 3.77
CA CYS A 856 19.43 -5.83 3.84
C CYS A 856 19.83 -7.30 3.99
N ILE A 857 20.84 -7.72 3.22
CA ILE A 857 21.32 -9.12 3.19
C ILE A 857 22.72 -9.17 3.80
N GLY A 858 22.90 -10.00 4.82
CA GLY A 858 24.19 -10.33 5.43
C GLY A 858 24.57 -11.79 5.22
N GLY A 859 25.73 -12.15 5.75
CA GLY A 859 26.30 -13.50 5.68
C GLY A 859 27.50 -13.60 4.75
N ASP A 860 27.99 -14.83 4.57
CA ASP A 860 29.27 -15.11 3.91
C ASP A 860 29.17 -15.12 2.37
N LEU A 861 27.93 -15.09 1.84
CA LEU A 861 27.63 -15.20 0.41
C LEU A 861 27.49 -13.84 -0.29
N LEU A 862 27.95 -12.77 0.34
CA LEU A 862 28.00 -11.46 -0.29
C LEU A 862 29.14 -11.37 -1.31
N ALA A 863 28.90 -10.66 -2.41
CA ALA A 863 29.92 -10.32 -3.38
C ALA A 863 31.12 -9.64 -2.72
N ARG A 864 32.29 -9.76 -3.34
CA ARG A 864 33.49 -9.02 -2.92
C ARG A 864 33.21 -7.51 -2.97
N GLY A 865 32.48 -7.07 -3.99
CA GLY A 865 32.01 -5.71 -4.18
C GLY A 865 31.85 -5.39 -5.67
N TYR A 866 31.73 -4.11 -5.98
CA TYR A 866 31.72 -3.62 -7.37
C TYR A 866 33.15 -3.38 -7.86
N LEU A 867 33.50 -3.96 -9.00
CA LEU A 867 34.84 -3.89 -9.58
C LEU A 867 35.23 -2.44 -9.85
N ASN A 868 36.41 -2.03 -9.38
CA ASN A 868 36.95 -0.67 -9.56
C ASN A 868 36.04 0.47 -9.07
N ARG A 869 35.06 0.18 -8.19
CA ARG A 869 34.11 1.15 -7.62
C ARG A 869 34.07 1.09 -6.09
N PRO A 870 35.16 1.45 -5.39
CA PRO A 870 35.22 1.37 -3.92
C PRO A 870 34.19 2.27 -3.23
N GLY A 871 33.88 3.46 -3.79
CA GLY A 871 32.87 4.36 -3.24
C GLY A 871 31.47 3.74 -3.24
N LEU A 872 31.00 3.27 -4.41
CA LEU A 872 29.72 2.58 -4.54
C LEU A 872 29.66 1.28 -3.72
N THR A 873 30.80 0.58 -3.61
CA THR A 873 30.90 -0.62 -2.77
C THR A 873 30.70 -0.25 -1.30
N ALA A 874 31.34 0.80 -0.80
CA ALA A 874 31.18 1.23 0.60
C ALA A 874 29.77 1.77 0.90
N GLU A 875 29.10 2.37 -0.10
CA GLU A 875 27.71 2.84 0.02
C GLU A 875 26.72 1.68 0.17
N ARG A 876 26.89 0.61 -0.62
CA ARG A 876 25.92 -0.50 -0.68
C ARG A 876 26.29 -1.70 0.19
N PHE A 877 27.58 -1.92 0.48
CA PHE A 877 28.07 -2.98 1.36
C PHE A 877 28.56 -2.35 2.67
N ILE A 878 27.62 -2.05 3.55
CA ILE A 878 27.87 -1.39 4.83
C ILE A 878 28.38 -2.39 5.87
N ALA A 879 28.87 -1.89 7.01
CA ALA A 879 29.19 -2.73 8.16
C ALA A 879 27.92 -3.36 8.74
N ASP A 880 27.99 -4.62 9.15
CA ASP A 880 26.90 -5.32 9.83
C ASP A 880 26.91 -5.02 11.34
N PRO A 881 25.97 -4.20 11.87
CA PRO A 881 25.92 -3.88 13.28
C PRO A 881 25.42 -5.06 14.15
N PHE A 882 24.90 -6.12 13.54
CA PHE A 882 24.32 -7.28 14.22
C PHE A 882 25.30 -8.46 14.33
N ASN A 883 26.46 -8.36 13.68
CA ASN A 883 27.50 -9.39 13.71
C ASN A 883 28.66 -9.00 14.63
N GLU A 884 28.72 -9.64 15.80
CA GLU A 884 29.76 -9.40 16.82
C GLU A 884 31.19 -9.72 16.36
N ARG A 885 31.35 -10.55 15.31
CA ARG A 885 32.66 -10.95 14.76
C ARG A 885 33.12 -10.05 13.61
N GLY A 886 32.31 -9.03 13.27
CA GLY A 886 32.49 -8.23 12.07
C GLY A 886 31.87 -8.92 10.87
N GLY A 887 31.04 -8.18 10.13
CA GLY A 887 30.39 -8.63 8.91
C GLY A 887 30.04 -7.45 8.00
N ARG A 888 29.45 -7.76 6.85
CA ARG A 888 28.90 -6.75 5.93
C ARG A 888 27.42 -7.02 5.70
N LEU A 889 26.66 -5.95 5.49
CA LEU A 889 25.31 -6.00 4.95
C LEU A 889 25.30 -5.38 3.56
N TYR A 890 24.63 -6.04 2.62
CA TYR A 890 24.28 -5.46 1.34
C TYR A 890 22.88 -4.84 1.40
N CYS A 891 22.81 -3.52 1.27
CA CYS A 891 21.56 -2.75 1.22
C CYS A 891 20.97 -2.82 -0.20
N THR A 892 19.88 -3.58 -0.35
CA THR A 892 19.36 -3.93 -1.68
C THR A 892 18.65 -2.79 -2.40
N GLY A 893 18.19 -1.77 -1.66
CA GLY A 893 17.25 -0.75 -2.12
C GLY A 893 15.81 -1.26 -2.32
N ASP A 894 15.52 -2.52 -1.97
CA ASP A 894 14.17 -3.06 -1.98
C ASP A 894 13.47 -2.76 -0.64
N LEU A 895 12.21 -2.34 -0.71
CA LEU A 895 11.34 -2.16 0.45
C LEU A 895 10.56 -3.46 0.67
N ALA A 896 10.54 -3.96 1.91
CA ALA A 896 9.84 -5.18 2.27
C ALA A 896 9.29 -5.09 3.70
N ARG A 897 8.45 -6.06 4.11
CA ARG A 897 8.00 -6.21 5.50
C ARG A 897 7.93 -7.69 5.91
N TRP A 898 8.07 -7.94 7.21
CA TRP A 898 7.79 -9.25 7.79
C TRP A 898 6.29 -9.43 7.96
N ARG A 899 5.78 -10.58 7.52
CA ARG A 899 4.44 -11.07 7.87
C ARG A 899 4.46 -11.74 9.24
N ALA A 900 3.28 -11.94 9.83
CA ALA A 900 3.14 -12.58 11.13
C ALA A 900 3.61 -14.05 11.17
N ASP A 901 3.72 -14.70 10.01
CA ASP A 901 4.22 -16.07 9.84
C ASP A 901 5.74 -16.14 9.60
N GLY A 902 6.44 -15.00 9.69
CA GLY A 902 7.88 -14.90 9.43
C GLY A 902 8.27 -14.96 7.96
N GLN A 903 7.31 -14.84 7.04
CA GLN A 903 7.58 -14.72 5.61
C GLN A 903 7.82 -13.25 5.22
N ILE A 904 8.60 -13.02 4.16
CA ILE A 904 8.94 -11.66 3.69
C ILE A 904 8.03 -11.26 2.53
N GLU A 905 7.32 -10.15 2.67
CA GLU A 905 6.52 -9.54 1.62
C GLU A 905 7.30 -8.38 0.97
N TYR A 906 7.53 -8.46 -0.33
CA TYR A 906 8.22 -7.42 -1.11
C TYR A 906 7.25 -6.30 -1.46
N LEU A 907 7.55 -5.05 -1.13
CA LEU A 907 6.65 -3.90 -1.32
C LEU A 907 7.04 -3.00 -2.51
N GLY A 908 8.21 -3.21 -3.09
CA GLY A 908 8.72 -2.41 -4.21
C GLY A 908 10.16 -1.98 -4.01
N ARG A 909 10.60 -1.00 -4.80
CA ARG A 909 11.93 -0.39 -4.68
C ARG A 909 11.84 1.00 -4.06
N MET A 910 12.85 1.35 -3.27
CA MET A 910 13.04 2.70 -2.73
C MET A 910 13.65 3.64 -3.77
N ASP A 911 14.43 3.08 -4.70
CA ASP A 911 15.05 3.80 -5.81
C ASP A 911 14.24 3.65 -7.12
N HIS A 912 14.77 4.19 -8.22
CA HIS A 912 14.13 4.19 -9.52
C HIS A 912 14.53 3.00 -10.39
N GLN A 913 15.15 1.99 -9.81
CA GLN A 913 15.46 0.76 -10.51
C GLN A 913 14.19 -0.06 -10.70
N VAL A 914 14.11 -0.75 -11.84
CA VAL A 914 12.96 -1.59 -12.19
C VAL A 914 13.44 -2.96 -12.66
N LYS A 915 12.57 -3.95 -12.57
CA LYS A 915 12.81 -5.28 -13.14
C LYS A 915 11.79 -5.51 -14.26
N ILE A 916 12.27 -5.68 -15.48
CA ILE A 916 11.42 -5.85 -16.67
C ILE A 916 11.88 -7.10 -17.41
N ARG A 917 11.00 -8.10 -17.54
CA ARG A 917 11.28 -9.41 -18.16
C ARG A 917 12.48 -10.12 -17.52
N GLY A 918 12.63 -9.98 -16.21
CA GLY A 918 13.74 -10.48 -15.41
C GLY A 918 15.03 -9.67 -15.50
N PHE A 919 15.11 -8.67 -16.39
CA PHE A 919 16.28 -7.79 -16.49
C PHE A 919 16.21 -6.67 -15.46
N ARG A 920 17.31 -6.49 -14.72
CA ARG A 920 17.50 -5.37 -13.80
C ARG A 920 17.89 -4.13 -14.60
N ILE A 921 17.03 -3.10 -14.60
CA ILE A 921 17.20 -1.89 -15.40
C ILE A 921 17.25 -0.67 -14.48
N GLU A 922 18.34 0.08 -14.55
CA GLU A 922 18.47 1.39 -13.94
C GLU A 922 17.93 2.44 -14.92
N LEU A 923 16.78 3.05 -14.60
CA LEU A 923 16.17 4.04 -15.49
C LEU A 923 17.09 5.24 -15.73
N GLY A 924 17.87 5.62 -14.71
CA GLY A 924 18.91 6.63 -14.79
C GLY A 924 19.99 6.35 -15.84
N GLU A 925 20.25 5.08 -16.18
CA GLU A 925 21.21 4.75 -17.24
C GLU A 925 20.69 5.15 -18.62
N ILE A 926 19.39 5.00 -18.84
CA ILE A 926 18.73 5.40 -20.08
C ILE A 926 18.61 6.93 -20.14
N GLU A 927 18.21 7.55 -19.03
CA GLU A 927 18.14 9.01 -18.87
C GLU A 927 19.49 9.67 -19.19
N ALA A 928 20.59 9.13 -18.66
CA ALA A 928 21.93 9.65 -18.93
C ALA A 928 22.32 9.57 -20.41
N GLN A 929 21.98 8.47 -21.11
CA GLN A 929 22.26 8.34 -22.55
C GLN A 929 21.41 9.27 -23.41
N LEU A 930 20.16 9.53 -23.01
CA LEU A 930 19.30 10.53 -23.64
C LEU A 930 19.86 11.94 -23.45
N LEU A 931 20.35 12.27 -22.26
CA LEU A 931 20.97 13.57 -21.95
C LEU A 931 22.31 13.81 -22.65
N LEU A 932 22.97 12.77 -23.18
CA LEU A 932 24.17 12.92 -24.01
C LEU A 932 23.87 13.40 -25.43
N GLN A 933 22.60 13.36 -25.88
CA GLN A 933 22.21 13.83 -27.21
C GLN A 933 22.11 15.36 -27.21
N ARG A 934 22.70 16.02 -28.23
CA ARG A 934 22.90 17.49 -28.26
C ARG A 934 21.60 18.28 -28.22
N GLU A 935 20.54 17.69 -28.75
CA GLU A 935 19.21 18.29 -28.86
C GLU A 935 18.40 18.20 -27.57
N ILE A 936 18.77 17.33 -26.61
CA ILE A 936 17.98 17.02 -25.40
C ILE A 936 18.47 17.82 -24.19
N ARG A 937 17.54 18.55 -23.55
CA ARG A 937 17.78 19.33 -22.33
C ARG A 937 17.46 18.53 -21.07
N GLU A 938 16.34 17.79 -21.10
CA GLU A 938 15.83 17.00 -19.98
C GLU A 938 15.37 15.63 -20.49
N ALA A 939 15.58 14.59 -19.69
CA ALA A 939 15.07 13.26 -19.96
C ALA A 939 14.64 12.59 -18.65
N ILE A 940 13.52 11.88 -18.68
CA ILE A 940 13.09 11.00 -17.60
C ILE A 940 12.53 9.71 -18.19
N VAL A 941 12.84 8.58 -17.57
CA VAL A 941 12.35 7.28 -18.03
C VAL A 941 11.55 6.65 -16.90
N ILE A 942 10.41 6.06 -17.24
CA ILE A 942 9.56 5.32 -16.32
C ILE A 942 9.34 3.90 -16.84
N ALA A 943 9.10 2.96 -15.93
CA ALA A 943 8.47 1.71 -16.27
C ALA A 943 6.96 1.87 -16.09
N GLN A 944 6.21 1.55 -17.14
CA GLN A 944 4.77 1.55 -17.10
C GLN A 944 4.26 0.10 -17.17
N GLU A 945 3.42 -0.27 -16.21
CA GLU A 945 2.77 -1.58 -16.18
C GLU A 945 1.72 -1.70 -17.29
N GLY A 946 1.58 -2.90 -17.85
CA GLY A 946 0.61 -3.19 -18.91
C GLY A 946 0.18 -4.66 -18.90
N PRO A 947 -0.82 -5.04 -19.72
CA PRO A 947 -1.38 -6.40 -19.74
C PRO A 947 -0.36 -7.49 -20.09
N SER A 948 0.73 -7.13 -20.77
CA SER A 948 1.84 -8.02 -21.17
C SER A 948 3.10 -7.84 -20.32
N GLY A 949 2.98 -7.16 -19.17
CA GLY A 949 4.08 -6.81 -18.26
C GLY A 949 4.59 -5.37 -18.44
N ALA A 950 5.50 -4.96 -17.56
CA ALA A 950 6.12 -3.64 -17.58
C ALA A 950 6.88 -3.34 -18.87
N ARG A 951 6.85 -2.07 -19.31
CA ARG A 951 7.58 -1.55 -20.48
C ARG A 951 8.20 -0.19 -20.18
N LEU A 952 9.28 0.14 -20.90
CA LEU A 952 10.00 1.40 -20.74
C LEU A 952 9.42 2.51 -21.61
N VAL A 953 9.14 3.65 -20.99
CA VAL A 953 8.69 4.88 -21.65
C VAL A 953 9.66 6.00 -21.29
N ALA A 954 10.22 6.67 -22.29
CA ALA A 954 11.06 7.85 -22.10
C ALA A 954 10.29 9.12 -22.42
N TYR A 955 10.45 10.14 -21.58
CA TYR A 955 9.96 11.49 -21.82
C TYR A 955 11.18 12.40 -21.96
N VAL A 956 11.23 13.16 -23.05
CA VAL A 956 12.36 14.05 -23.35
C VAL A 956 11.86 15.46 -23.65
N ALA A 957 12.61 16.47 -23.20
CA ALA A 957 12.37 17.85 -23.59
C ALA A 957 13.61 18.41 -24.32
N PRO A 958 13.49 18.89 -25.57
CA PRO A 958 14.61 19.42 -26.31
C PRO A 958 14.99 20.83 -25.84
N HIS A 959 16.19 21.29 -26.23
CA HIS A 959 16.57 22.69 -26.08
C HIS A 959 15.62 23.62 -26.89
N PRO A 960 15.32 24.85 -26.42
CA PRO A 960 14.51 25.80 -27.16
C PRO A 960 15.08 26.03 -28.58
N GLY A 961 14.26 25.80 -29.61
CA GLY A 961 14.65 25.92 -31.02
C GLY A 961 15.25 24.65 -31.64
N SER A 962 15.48 23.59 -30.86
CA SER A 962 15.87 22.27 -31.34
C SER A 962 14.64 21.37 -31.53
N ARG A 963 14.70 20.43 -32.47
CA ARG A 963 13.71 19.36 -32.62
C ARG A 963 14.32 18.02 -32.21
N ALA A 964 13.63 17.30 -31.33
CA ALA A 964 13.97 15.93 -30.98
C ALA A 964 13.35 14.98 -32.02
N ASP A 965 14.19 14.28 -32.77
CA ASP A 965 13.75 13.21 -33.66
C ASP A 965 13.75 11.88 -32.89
N VAL A 966 12.55 11.35 -32.62
CA VAL A 966 12.36 10.10 -31.88
C VAL A 966 13.08 8.91 -32.54
N GLY A 967 13.11 8.86 -33.87
CA GLY A 967 13.81 7.80 -34.60
C GLY A 967 15.31 7.87 -34.37
N ALA A 968 15.89 9.06 -34.48
CA ALA A 968 17.32 9.30 -34.26
C ALA A 968 17.73 9.05 -32.80
N LEU A 969 16.89 9.43 -31.82
CA LEU A 969 17.13 9.15 -30.40
C LEU A 969 17.11 7.65 -30.12
N ARG A 970 16.14 6.90 -30.67
CA ARG A 970 16.06 5.45 -30.49
C ARG A 970 17.27 4.75 -31.10
N GLU A 971 17.72 5.20 -32.28
CA GLU A 971 18.93 4.70 -32.93
C GLU A 971 20.18 5.01 -32.10
N ALA A 972 20.29 6.21 -31.52
CA ALA A 972 21.39 6.59 -30.64
C ALA A 972 21.43 5.75 -29.36
N LEU A 973 20.27 5.50 -28.74
CA LEU A 973 20.17 4.60 -27.58
C LEU A 973 20.57 3.17 -27.94
N GLY A 974 20.12 2.63 -29.08
CA GLY A 974 20.48 1.28 -29.53
C GLY A 974 21.98 1.10 -29.82
N ARG A 975 22.74 2.18 -30.06
CA ARG A 975 24.20 2.12 -30.19
C ARG A 975 24.93 2.00 -28.84
N ALA A 976 24.32 2.45 -27.75
CA ALA A 976 24.95 2.55 -26.43
C ALA A 976 24.39 1.56 -25.39
N LEU A 977 23.12 1.18 -25.55
CA LEU A 977 22.35 0.37 -24.59
C LEU A 977 21.92 -0.96 -25.24
N PRO A 978 21.81 -2.04 -24.45
CA PRO A 978 21.18 -3.28 -24.92
C PRO A 978 19.72 -3.04 -25.33
N ASP A 979 19.21 -3.85 -26.26
CA ASP A 979 17.86 -3.74 -26.81
C ASP A 979 16.76 -3.68 -25.74
N TYR A 980 16.89 -4.46 -24.65
CA TYR A 980 15.90 -4.47 -23.56
C TYR A 980 15.87 -3.19 -22.72
N MET A 981 16.89 -2.33 -22.82
CA MET A 981 16.94 -1.01 -22.16
C MET A 981 16.49 0.13 -23.06
N VAL A 982 16.28 -0.12 -24.37
CA VAL A 982 15.80 0.91 -25.29
C VAL A 982 14.29 1.10 -25.08
N PRO A 983 13.81 2.31 -24.75
CA PRO A 983 12.38 2.57 -24.52
C PRO A 983 11.54 2.19 -25.73
N SER A 984 10.40 1.53 -25.49
CA SER A 984 9.45 1.19 -26.55
C SER A 984 8.73 2.42 -27.09
N THR A 985 8.62 3.46 -26.27
CA THR A 985 7.98 4.73 -26.61
C THR A 985 8.85 5.89 -26.11
N ILE A 986 9.06 6.92 -26.94
CA ILE A 986 9.69 8.18 -26.56
C ILE A 986 8.69 9.31 -26.81
N VAL A 987 8.26 9.98 -25.75
CA VAL A 987 7.34 11.11 -25.77
C VAL A 987 8.14 12.41 -25.71
N VAL A 988 7.94 13.30 -26.68
CA VAL A 988 8.61 14.60 -26.72
C VAL A 988 7.69 15.66 -26.10
N LEU A 989 8.17 16.31 -25.04
CA LEU A 989 7.48 17.39 -24.33
C LEU A 989 8.22 18.73 -24.54
N GLU A 990 7.52 19.85 -24.38
CA GLU A 990 8.16 21.17 -24.38
C GLU A 990 9.05 21.38 -23.13
N SER A 991 8.61 20.83 -22.00
CA SER A 991 9.34 20.76 -20.73
C SER A 991 8.80 19.59 -19.91
N LEU A 992 9.63 18.98 -19.07
CA LEU A 992 9.11 17.99 -18.12
C LEU A 992 8.22 18.68 -17.07
N PRO A 993 7.08 18.09 -16.68
CA PRO A 993 6.24 18.63 -15.61
C PRO A 993 7.04 18.63 -14.31
N LEU A 994 7.04 19.75 -13.60
CA LEU A 994 7.74 19.91 -12.32
C LEU A 994 6.72 20.01 -11.19
N ASN A 995 7.03 19.42 -10.06
CA ASN A 995 6.32 19.66 -8.81
C ASN A 995 6.69 21.05 -8.24
N PRO A 996 5.96 21.55 -7.22
CA PRO A 996 6.25 22.86 -6.62
C PRO A 996 7.66 23.03 -6.03
N ASN A 997 8.39 21.92 -5.81
CA ASN A 997 9.77 21.91 -5.33
C ASN A 997 10.81 21.93 -6.47
N GLY A 998 10.38 22.08 -7.73
CA GLY A 998 11.26 22.13 -8.90
C GLY A 998 11.86 20.78 -9.30
N LYS A 999 11.34 19.65 -8.78
CA LYS A 999 11.69 18.29 -9.23
C LYS A 999 10.67 17.79 -10.24
N VAL A 1000 11.06 16.90 -11.15
CA VAL A 1000 10.13 16.32 -12.13
C VAL A 1000 9.01 15.55 -11.43
N ASP A 1001 7.76 15.89 -11.76
CA ASP A 1001 6.56 15.20 -11.30
C ASP A 1001 6.23 14.05 -12.25
N ARG A 1002 6.61 12.83 -11.85
CA ARG A 1002 6.38 11.62 -12.64
C ARG A 1002 4.92 11.24 -12.79
N LYS A 1003 4.05 11.65 -11.85
CA LYS A 1003 2.61 11.36 -11.90
C LYS A 1003 1.88 12.30 -12.86
N ALA A 1004 2.44 13.48 -13.10
CA ALA A 1004 1.94 14.45 -14.06
C ALA A 1004 2.47 14.24 -15.49
N LEU A 1005 3.30 13.20 -15.72
CA LEU A 1005 3.72 12.82 -17.07
C LEU A 1005 2.49 12.36 -17.85
N PRO A 1006 2.31 12.83 -19.10
CA PRO A 1006 1.16 12.41 -19.90
C PRO A 1006 1.24 10.91 -20.19
N GLU A 1007 0.08 10.25 -20.16
CA GLU A 1007 -0.02 8.86 -20.59
C GLU A 1007 0.46 8.75 -22.05
N PRO A 1008 1.41 7.86 -22.35
CA PRO A 1008 1.97 7.76 -23.68
C PRO A 1008 0.97 7.08 -24.62
N ASP A 1009 0.70 7.72 -25.76
CA ASP A 1009 -0.09 7.14 -26.83
C ASP A 1009 0.65 5.93 -27.42
N PHE A 1010 0.27 4.73 -27.01
CA PHE A 1010 0.76 3.46 -27.58
C PHE A 1010 0.08 3.16 -28.91
N VAL A 1011 0.01 4.15 -29.79
CA VAL A 1011 -0.61 4.02 -31.10
C VAL A 1011 0.37 3.26 -31.99
N SER A 1012 0.08 1.97 -32.20
CA SER A 1012 0.43 1.30 -33.45
C SER A 1012 0.03 2.25 -34.58
N THR A 1013 0.89 2.45 -35.57
CA THR A 1013 0.63 3.27 -36.76
C THR A 1013 -0.56 2.74 -37.60
N SER A 1014 -1.78 2.77 -37.06
CA SER A 1014 -3.02 2.54 -37.79
C SER A 1014 -3.31 3.82 -38.55
N HIS A 1015 -3.12 3.77 -39.86
CA HIS A 1015 -3.54 4.84 -40.76
C HIS A 1015 -5.04 5.12 -40.56
N TYR A 1016 -5.39 6.40 -40.42
CA TYR A 1016 -6.78 6.85 -40.46
C TYR A 1016 -7.48 6.33 -41.74
N GLU A 1017 -8.56 5.58 -41.56
CA GLU A 1017 -9.47 5.18 -42.62
C GLU A 1017 -10.87 5.71 -42.28
N ALA A 1018 -11.50 6.41 -43.23
CA ALA A 1018 -12.80 7.04 -43.00
C ALA A 1018 -13.90 5.99 -42.73
N PRO A 1019 -14.88 6.29 -41.85
CA PRO A 1019 -16.11 5.50 -41.69
C PRO A 1019 -16.79 5.27 -43.05
N GLN A 1020 -17.28 4.06 -43.30
CA GLN A 1020 -17.92 3.68 -44.56
C GLN A 1020 -19.39 3.32 -44.35
N GLY A 1021 -20.27 4.05 -45.05
CA GLY A 1021 -21.71 3.79 -45.06
C GLY A 1021 -22.45 4.41 -43.87
N GLU A 1022 -23.78 4.45 -44.00
CA GLU A 1022 -24.68 5.22 -43.13
C GLU A 1022 -24.50 4.91 -41.63
N VAL A 1023 -24.27 3.63 -41.28
CA VAL A 1023 -24.15 3.19 -39.89
C VAL A 1023 -22.82 3.61 -39.26
N GLU A 1024 -21.71 3.44 -39.97
CA GLU A 1024 -20.39 3.84 -39.46
C GLU A 1024 -20.28 5.37 -39.35
N GLU A 1025 -20.84 6.10 -40.32
CA GLU A 1025 -20.85 7.57 -40.31
C GLU A 1025 -21.67 8.14 -39.15
N ALA A 1026 -22.84 7.55 -38.87
CA ALA A 1026 -23.68 7.95 -37.73
C ALA A 1026 -23.02 7.59 -36.38
N LEU A 1027 -22.38 6.42 -36.30
CA LEU A 1027 -21.64 5.99 -35.11
C LEU A 1027 -20.44 6.91 -34.84
N ALA A 1028 -19.67 7.24 -35.89
CA ALA A 1028 -18.55 8.18 -35.82
C ALA A 1028 -19.02 9.59 -35.45
N GLY A 1029 -20.18 10.01 -35.95
CA GLY A 1029 -20.84 11.27 -35.55
C GLY A 1029 -21.15 11.31 -34.05
N ALA A 1030 -21.80 10.27 -33.54
CA ALA A 1030 -22.14 10.16 -32.12
C ALA A 1030 -20.88 10.13 -31.23
N TRP A 1031 -19.81 9.45 -31.67
CA TRP A 1031 -18.55 9.39 -30.92
C TRP A 1031 -17.84 10.73 -30.88
N ARG A 1032 -17.75 11.45 -31.99
CA ARG A 1032 -17.15 12.80 -32.01
C ARG A 1032 -17.84 13.75 -31.03
N GLU A 1033 -19.17 13.70 -30.99
CA GLU A 1033 -19.96 14.60 -30.16
C GLU A 1033 -19.90 14.24 -28.66
N VAL A 1034 -19.92 12.94 -28.33
CA VAL A 1034 -19.88 12.48 -26.93
C VAL A 1034 -18.47 12.52 -26.36
N LEU A 1035 -17.46 12.18 -27.15
CA LEU A 1035 -16.05 12.12 -26.71
C LEU A 1035 -15.31 13.45 -26.91
N GLY A 1036 -15.91 14.42 -27.61
CA GLY A 1036 -15.31 15.74 -27.82
C GLY A 1036 -14.11 15.75 -28.77
N ILE A 1037 -14.03 14.79 -29.69
CA ILE A 1037 -12.90 14.58 -30.61
C ILE A 1037 -13.24 15.02 -32.04
N ALA A 1038 -12.24 15.54 -32.76
CA ALA A 1038 -12.45 16.13 -34.09
C ALA A 1038 -12.70 15.10 -35.20
N GLN A 1039 -12.10 13.91 -35.09
CA GLN A 1039 -12.08 12.90 -36.14
C GLN A 1039 -12.13 11.49 -35.54
N VAL A 1040 -12.94 10.61 -36.14
CA VAL A 1040 -13.06 9.19 -35.77
C VAL A 1040 -12.98 8.36 -37.06
N GLY A 1041 -12.03 7.44 -37.13
CA GLY A 1041 -11.82 6.46 -38.18
C GLY A 1041 -12.51 5.12 -37.90
N ARG A 1042 -12.67 4.28 -38.93
CA ARG A 1042 -13.42 3.01 -38.79
C ARG A 1042 -12.70 1.94 -37.97
N HIS A 1043 -11.37 2.05 -37.84
CA HIS A 1043 -10.55 1.17 -36.98
C HIS A 1043 -10.28 1.78 -35.61
N ASP A 1044 -10.94 2.89 -35.27
CA ASP A 1044 -10.75 3.51 -33.96
C ASP A 1044 -11.54 2.75 -32.90
N ASN A 1045 -10.91 2.59 -31.74
CA ASN A 1045 -11.47 1.92 -30.58
C ASN A 1045 -12.20 2.91 -29.67
N PHE A 1046 -13.42 2.59 -29.24
CA PHE A 1046 -14.25 3.46 -28.41
C PHE A 1046 -13.57 3.90 -27.11
N PHE A 1047 -12.87 2.97 -26.44
CA PHE A 1047 -12.25 3.22 -25.14
C PHE A 1047 -10.89 3.90 -25.28
N GLU A 1048 -10.15 3.62 -26.35
CA GLU A 1048 -8.87 4.29 -26.65
C GLU A 1048 -9.10 5.78 -26.98
N LEU A 1049 -10.26 6.11 -27.56
CA LEU A 1049 -10.69 7.49 -27.82
C LEU A 1049 -11.28 8.21 -26.59
N GLY A 1050 -11.14 7.65 -25.39
CA GLY A 1050 -11.59 8.26 -24.13
C GLY A 1050 -13.03 7.93 -23.73
N GLY A 1051 -13.67 6.95 -24.39
CA GLY A 1051 -15.00 6.47 -24.02
C GLY A 1051 -15.00 5.67 -22.73
N HIS A 1052 -16.03 5.87 -21.89
CA HIS A 1052 -16.27 5.11 -20.65
C HIS A 1052 -17.72 4.65 -20.56
N SER A 1053 -18.06 3.83 -19.57
CA SER A 1053 -19.40 3.23 -19.41
C SER A 1053 -20.55 4.25 -19.42
N LEU A 1054 -20.33 5.45 -18.87
CA LEU A 1054 -21.27 6.57 -18.93
C LEU A 1054 -21.39 7.21 -20.34
N ALA A 1055 -20.30 7.27 -21.11
CA ALA A 1055 -20.27 7.77 -22.48
C ALA A 1055 -20.99 6.81 -23.43
N ILE A 1056 -20.93 5.48 -23.18
CA ILE A 1056 -21.70 4.49 -23.96
C ILE A 1056 -23.20 4.77 -23.85
N LEU A 1057 -23.70 5.10 -22.67
CA LEU A 1057 -25.12 5.42 -22.46
C LEU A 1057 -25.55 6.68 -23.26
N GLN A 1058 -24.67 7.68 -23.35
CA GLN A 1058 -24.91 8.89 -24.15
C GLN A 1058 -24.85 8.63 -25.66
N VAL A 1059 -23.90 7.80 -26.11
CA VAL A 1059 -23.81 7.33 -27.50
C VAL A 1059 -25.04 6.51 -27.88
N GLN A 1060 -25.52 5.63 -27.00
CA GLN A 1060 -26.74 4.84 -27.21
C GLN A 1060 -27.98 5.73 -27.35
N GLN A 1061 -28.11 6.77 -26.53
CA GLN A 1061 -29.24 7.70 -26.62
C GLN A 1061 -29.24 8.45 -27.98
N LYS A 1062 -28.06 8.81 -28.50
CA LYS A 1062 -27.91 9.48 -29.80
C LYS A 1062 -28.12 8.53 -30.99
N LEU A 1063 -27.62 7.29 -30.91
CA LEU A 1063 -27.86 6.27 -31.93
C LEU A 1063 -29.34 5.86 -32.00
N GLN A 1064 -30.03 5.83 -30.87
CA GLN A 1064 -31.47 5.58 -30.84
C GLN A 1064 -32.25 6.71 -31.56
N GLN A 1065 -31.81 7.96 -31.44
CA GLN A 1065 -32.40 9.10 -32.14
C GLN A 1065 -32.08 9.12 -33.64
N ALA A 1066 -30.87 8.71 -34.04
CA ALA A 1066 -30.40 8.79 -35.42
C ALA A 1066 -30.77 7.56 -36.28
N LEU A 1067 -30.79 6.36 -35.69
CA LEU A 1067 -30.91 5.09 -36.44
C LEU A 1067 -32.00 4.15 -35.90
N SER A 1068 -32.73 4.51 -34.83
CA SER A 1068 -33.75 3.66 -34.17
C SER A 1068 -33.25 2.28 -33.72
N VAL A 1069 -31.95 2.13 -33.42
CA VAL A 1069 -31.33 0.87 -32.97
C VAL A 1069 -30.88 0.99 -31.51
N SER A 1070 -31.12 -0.06 -30.71
CA SER A 1070 -30.60 -0.21 -29.34
C SER A 1070 -29.59 -1.36 -29.30
N LEU A 1071 -28.39 -1.09 -28.79
CA LEU A 1071 -27.32 -2.08 -28.65
C LEU A 1071 -27.12 -2.45 -27.17
N PRO A 1072 -26.94 -3.75 -26.83
CA PRO A 1072 -26.54 -4.15 -25.49
C PRO A 1072 -25.17 -3.56 -25.13
N LEU A 1073 -25.05 -3.04 -23.90
CA LEU A 1073 -23.81 -2.45 -23.36
C LEU A 1073 -22.60 -3.39 -23.52
N ARG A 1074 -22.81 -4.69 -23.33
CA ARG A 1074 -21.79 -5.74 -23.46
C ARG A 1074 -21.08 -5.75 -24.81
N LEU A 1075 -21.77 -5.34 -25.88
CA LEU A 1075 -21.25 -5.41 -27.24
C LEU A 1075 -20.14 -4.38 -27.53
N TYR A 1076 -20.17 -3.24 -26.83
CA TYR A 1076 -19.09 -2.24 -26.90
C TYR A 1076 -17.79 -2.77 -26.30
N PHE A 1077 -17.88 -3.66 -25.29
CA PHE A 1077 -16.72 -4.30 -24.66
C PHE A 1077 -16.21 -5.51 -25.45
N GLU A 1078 -17.10 -6.24 -26.12
CA GLU A 1078 -16.74 -7.42 -26.92
C GLU A 1078 -16.16 -7.06 -28.28
N ASN A 1079 -16.59 -5.94 -28.87
CA ASN A 1079 -16.15 -5.47 -30.19
C ASN A 1079 -15.91 -3.96 -30.13
N PRO A 1080 -14.74 -3.47 -29.67
CA PRO A 1080 -14.57 -2.06 -29.35
C PRO A 1080 -14.25 -1.15 -30.55
N LEU A 1081 -14.02 -1.71 -31.75
CA LEU A 1081 -13.73 -0.95 -32.97
C LEU A 1081 -15.02 -0.44 -33.63
N LEU A 1082 -14.98 0.77 -34.20
CA LEU A 1082 -16.14 1.40 -34.84
C LEU A 1082 -16.80 0.52 -35.93
N LYS A 1083 -16.01 -0.09 -36.80
CA LYS A 1083 -16.50 -1.00 -37.86
C LYS A 1083 -17.18 -2.27 -37.31
N ASP A 1084 -16.70 -2.80 -36.18
CA ASP A 1084 -17.20 -4.06 -35.63
C ASP A 1084 -18.51 -3.82 -34.87
N ILE A 1085 -18.65 -2.65 -34.23
CA ILE A 1085 -19.91 -2.18 -33.65
C ILE A 1085 -20.93 -1.90 -34.75
N ALA A 1086 -20.51 -1.29 -35.86
CA ALA A 1086 -21.38 -1.05 -37.01
C ALA A 1086 -21.86 -2.34 -37.69
N ALA A 1087 -21.01 -3.38 -37.78
CA ALA A 1087 -21.40 -4.70 -38.27
C ALA A 1087 -22.50 -5.33 -37.40
N ALA A 1088 -22.37 -5.25 -36.07
CA ALA A 1088 -23.38 -5.75 -35.14
C ALA A 1088 -24.71 -4.96 -35.15
N VAL A 1089 -24.69 -3.71 -35.61
CA VAL A 1089 -25.91 -2.93 -35.89
C VAL A 1089 -26.60 -3.44 -37.16
N HIS A 1090 -25.81 -3.81 -38.18
CA HIS A 1090 -26.33 -4.32 -39.46
C HIS A 1090 -27.05 -5.66 -39.29
N GLU A 1091 -26.54 -6.57 -38.45
CA GLU A 1091 -27.18 -7.85 -38.13
C GLU A 1091 -28.52 -7.71 -37.37
N ARG A 1092 -28.87 -6.50 -36.90
CA ARG A 1092 -30.06 -6.23 -36.07
C ARG A 1092 -31.07 -5.26 -36.69
N ARG A 1093 -30.83 -4.75 -37.91
CA ARG A 1093 -31.88 -4.06 -38.69
C ARG A 1093 -32.84 -5.10 -39.28
N PRO A 1094 -34.17 -4.97 -39.13
CA PRO A 1094 -35.10 -5.76 -39.93
C PRO A 1094 -34.96 -5.36 -41.40
N PHE A 1095 -34.79 -6.32 -42.31
CA PHE A 1095 -34.89 -6.09 -43.76
C PHE A 1095 -36.29 -5.53 -44.07
N ALA A 1096 -36.36 -4.26 -44.45
CA ALA A 1096 -37.51 -3.68 -45.12
C ALA A 1096 -37.08 -3.30 -46.55
N GLU A 1097 -37.91 -3.71 -47.51
CA GLU A 1097 -37.88 -3.39 -48.95
C GLU A 1097 -37.06 -4.33 -49.88
N GLN A 1098 -37.66 -5.47 -50.20
CA GLN A 1098 -37.74 -5.98 -51.58
C GLN A 1098 -39.19 -6.39 -51.85
N ASN A 1099 -39.92 -5.56 -52.62
CA ASN A 1099 -40.91 -5.95 -53.63
C ASN A 1099 -41.76 -4.72 -54.01
N ASP A 1100 -41.27 -3.95 -54.97
CA ASP A 1100 -42.13 -3.27 -55.95
C ASP A 1100 -42.35 -4.27 -57.09
N GLU A 1101 -43.49 -4.95 -57.08
CA GLU A 1101 -44.06 -5.52 -58.30
C GLU A 1101 -45.48 -4.99 -58.46
N TYR A 1102 -45.72 -4.48 -59.66
CA TYR A 1102 -46.85 -3.67 -60.10
C TYR A 1102 -48.21 -4.36 -59.93
N ASP A 1103 -49.19 -3.55 -59.49
CA ASP A 1103 -50.49 -3.34 -60.11
C ASP A 1103 -51.13 -4.53 -60.84
N GLU A 1104 -52.20 -5.10 -60.26
CA GLU A 1104 -53.52 -5.24 -60.92
C GLU A 1104 -54.44 -6.22 -60.17
N LEU A 1105 -55.73 -5.84 -60.16
CA LEU A 1105 -56.90 -6.73 -60.06
C LEU A 1105 -57.29 -7.29 -58.68
N SER A 1106 -58.33 -6.64 -58.15
CA SER A 1106 -59.66 -7.26 -57.98
C SER A 1106 -59.85 -8.29 -56.88
N GLY A 1107 -60.82 -8.02 -56.00
CA GLY A 1107 -61.76 -9.07 -55.62
C GLY A 1107 -62.10 -9.17 -54.14
N MET A 1108 -63.23 -8.55 -53.82
CA MET A 1108 -64.28 -9.16 -53.01
C MET A 1108 -64.02 -9.31 -51.50
N VAL A 1109 -64.43 -8.24 -50.80
CA VAL A 1109 -65.61 -8.37 -49.94
C VAL A 1109 -66.71 -9.08 -50.73
N GLU A 1110 -66.90 -10.37 -50.44
CA GLU A 1110 -68.17 -11.09 -50.47
C GLU A 1110 -67.87 -12.59 -50.53
N LEU A 1111 -67.82 -13.20 -49.36
CA LEU A 1111 -68.54 -14.45 -49.17
C LEU A 1111 -68.99 -14.49 -47.71
N LEU A 1112 -70.27 -14.13 -47.57
CA LEU A 1112 -71.25 -14.62 -46.60
C LEU A 1112 -71.46 -13.70 -45.36
N ASP A 1113 -72.50 -12.86 -45.18
CA ASP A 1113 -73.77 -12.57 -45.88
C ASP A 1113 -74.37 -13.70 -46.71
N LEU A 1114 -74.40 -14.87 -46.08
CA LEU A 1114 -75.29 -15.98 -46.39
C LEU A 1114 -75.18 -16.94 -45.22
N MET A 1115 -75.67 -16.44 -44.10
CA MET A 1115 -76.80 -17.02 -43.38
C MET A 1115 -77.18 -15.94 -42.35
N GLU A 1116 -77.88 -14.90 -42.82
CA GLU A 1116 -78.37 -13.73 -42.06
C GLU A 1116 -79.43 -14.19 -41.03
N SER A 1117 -79.02 -14.92 -39.99
CA SER A 1117 -79.96 -15.65 -39.13
C SER A 1117 -79.30 -16.22 -37.88
#